data_AF-A0A1B8BWI1-F1
#
_entry.id   AF-A0A1B8BWI1-F1
#
_cell.length_a   1.000
_cell.length_b   1.000
_cell.length_c   1.000
_cell.angle_alpha   90.00
_cell.angle_beta   90.00
_cell.angle_gamma   90.00
#
_symmetry.space_group_name_H-M   'P 1'
#
loop_
_entity.id
_entity.type
_entity.pdbx_description
1 polymer ?
#
loop_
_entity_poly.entity_id
_entity_poly.type
_entity_poly.pdbx_seq_one_letter_code
_entity_poly.pdbx_strand_id
1 'polypeptide(L)'
;MYLTGAAVFSAFVLGALSEHLKVPSVDAIVEKTLESVDNYVHFEGANSEASTVSKRQGASYWYENISHQGISAFGPGGYTVYRNVKSYGAKGDGVTDDTAAINAAISDGARCGKGCGSSTTTPAVVYFPAGTYLISSSIIDLYYTQLIGNPNDVPVLKATSGFSGFGLIDGDPYFTQDLNWGSTTVFYREVRNFILDMRSIPASAAATGIHWPTAQATSLRNIVFQMSAATGTQHVGLFCESGSAGIVTDLTFNGGKIGAQVGNQQFTMRNLIFNNCVTAIEQIWNWGWLYQGLSINNCQIGIDMSTGGQASAAVGSVTVIDSTITNTPIGILTAYDSTTVPVTANSLVMENVVLNNVPTAVQVAGGPTVLAGGSTTIAAWGEGHRYTPKGPERFQGSFAPNNRPASLVSGGKYYVRSKPQYETLPASSFASVRSAGATGNGQTDDTNALQNIINSATSAGHVVYFDSGTYKITKTLVIPAGAKLVGEGLPIILSSGSFFNDMNNPQPVVRVGTPGATGQVEWSDMIVSTQGAQAGATLIEWNLATSGTPSGMWDVHTRIGGFAGSELLLANCPTTPGSTNINTNCIAAFMSMHITASASGLYMENNWFWVADHDIEQGGTQTTIYAGRGLLIDSTAGTFWLVGTASEHHTLYQYQLANTKNIFLGFVQTETPYYQPNPPAPAPFKVVASLNDPDFATSCAGKSANCADAWAFRIINSQDILLYGAGFYSFFNNYVGTCSAPGALDCQTSIFSLEGTLSNINVYTLNTVGSTDMLTSNGASLASFSDNVNVFQDTIALFQLAAQSGGTPPTSTAVPTTMSTMTTSTPTSTAGPGGWKLLGCYTDNVSGRALPLGIPVPGGSGAMTVEACTTGCHGEGYVLAGLEYAGECCE
;
A
#
# COMPACT_ATOMS: atom_id res chain seq x y z
N MET A 1 -22.14 33.92 22.96
CA MET A 1 -22.59 35.25 22.49
C MET A 1 -23.54 35.02 21.31
N TYR A 2 -24.65 35.75 21.18
CA TYR A 2 -25.77 35.40 20.27
C TYR A 2 -25.91 36.33 19.05
N LEU A 3 -26.17 35.74 17.87
CA LEU A 3 -26.96 36.20 16.70
C LEU A 3 -26.61 35.26 15.52
N THR A 4 -27.45 34.41 14.88
CA THR A 4 -28.91 34.09 14.82
C THR A 4 -29.79 34.87 13.82
N GLY A 5 -29.93 34.35 12.59
CA GLY A 5 -30.96 34.70 11.59
C GLY A 5 -30.41 34.94 10.17
N ALA A 6 -31.11 34.63 9.08
CA ALA A 6 -32.38 33.92 8.94
C ALA A 6 -32.58 33.36 7.50
N ALA A 7 -33.48 32.40 7.34
CA ALA A 7 -34.05 31.98 6.06
C ALA A 7 -35.58 32.08 6.13
N VAL A 8 -36.27 32.43 5.02
CA VAL A 8 -37.68 32.09 4.73
C VAL A 8 -38.06 32.51 3.30
N PHE A 9 -38.72 31.60 2.59
CA PHE A 9 -39.58 31.72 1.39
C PHE A 9 -39.60 33.01 0.55
N SER A 10 -39.54 32.80 -0.78
CA SER A 10 -40.70 33.09 -1.65
C SER A 10 -40.69 32.21 -2.90
N ALA A 11 -41.86 31.72 -3.29
CA ALA A 11 -42.06 31.02 -4.56
C ALA A 11 -43.45 31.35 -5.09
N PHE A 12 -43.55 31.97 -6.27
CA PHE A 12 -44.72 31.84 -7.14
C PHE A 12 -44.39 32.10 -8.62
N VAL A 13 -45.06 31.32 -9.46
CA VAL A 13 -44.94 31.22 -10.91
C VAL A 13 -45.17 32.53 -11.66
N LEU A 14 -44.34 32.80 -12.68
CA LEU A 14 -44.82 33.32 -13.98
C LEU A 14 -43.82 32.94 -15.08
N GLY A 15 -44.30 32.27 -16.14
CA GLY A 15 -43.47 31.84 -17.27
C GLY A 15 -43.51 32.81 -18.43
N ALA A 16 -42.40 32.90 -19.17
CA ALA A 16 -42.31 33.56 -20.47
C ALA A 16 -41.69 32.59 -21.48
N LEU A 17 -42.22 32.59 -22.71
CA LEU A 17 -41.79 31.68 -23.77
C LEU A 17 -40.43 32.12 -24.34
N SER A 18 -39.50 31.18 -24.41
CA SER A 18 -38.33 31.28 -25.29
C SER A 18 -38.59 30.39 -26.50
N GLU A 19 -38.93 30.99 -27.64
CA GLU A 19 -39.04 30.25 -28.90
C GLU A 19 -37.63 29.86 -29.35
N HIS A 20 -37.32 28.56 -29.32
CA HIS A 20 -36.12 28.04 -29.98
C HIS A 20 -36.22 28.35 -31.48
N LEU A 21 -35.28 29.13 -32.01
CA LEU A 21 -35.07 29.25 -33.46
C LEU A 21 -34.67 27.88 -34.01
N LYS A 22 -35.66 27.09 -34.44
CA LYS A 22 -35.42 26.02 -35.39
C LYS A 22 -34.96 26.65 -36.70
N VAL A 23 -33.76 26.29 -37.13
CA VAL A 23 -33.21 26.68 -38.42
C VAL A 23 -33.20 25.39 -39.26
N PRO A 24 -34.20 25.14 -40.12
CA PRO A 24 -34.39 23.82 -40.72
C PRO A 24 -33.21 23.36 -41.60
N SER A 25 -32.41 24.30 -42.12
CA SER A 25 -31.17 24.01 -42.84
C SER A 25 -30.01 23.57 -41.94
N VAL A 26 -30.05 23.86 -40.64
CA VAL A 26 -29.10 23.31 -39.65
C VAL A 26 -29.60 21.95 -39.19
N ASP A 27 -30.88 21.82 -38.84
CA ASP A 27 -31.49 20.54 -38.44
C ASP A 27 -31.26 19.45 -39.52
N ALA A 28 -31.51 19.77 -40.80
CA ALA A 28 -31.26 18.86 -41.93
C ALA A 28 -29.77 18.60 -42.23
N ILE A 29 -28.84 19.45 -41.78
CA ILE A 29 -27.40 19.15 -41.82
C ILE A 29 -27.03 18.21 -40.68
N VAL A 30 -27.60 18.39 -39.49
CA VAL A 30 -27.39 17.51 -38.33
C VAL A 30 -27.93 16.11 -38.61
N GLU A 31 -29.18 15.97 -39.08
CA GLU A 31 -29.75 14.66 -39.47
C GLU A 31 -28.87 13.97 -40.52
N LYS A 32 -28.49 14.68 -41.59
CA LYS A 32 -27.64 14.12 -42.66
C LYS A 32 -26.20 13.81 -42.21
N THR A 33 -25.70 14.47 -41.16
CA THR A 33 -24.41 14.13 -40.54
C THR A 33 -24.54 12.88 -39.67
N LEU A 34 -25.66 12.73 -38.94
CA LEU A 34 -25.97 11.53 -38.16
C LEU A 34 -26.16 10.29 -39.07
N GLU A 35 -26.91 10.42 -40.17
CA GLU A 35 -27.03 9.37 -41.22
C GLU A 35 -25.65 8.90 -41.72
N SER A 36 -24.67 9.79 -41.80
CA SER A 36 -23.31 9.45 -42.28
C SER A 36 -22.46 8.67 -41.27
N VAL A 37 -22.86 8.64 -39.99
CA VAL A 37 -22.16 7.91 -38.91
C VAL A 37 -23.00 6.79 -38.28
N ASP A 38 -24.29 6.66 -38.62
CA ASP A 38 -25.22 5.66 -38.09
C ASP A 38 -24.66 4.21 -38.15
N ASN A 39 -24.06 3.87 -39.30
CA ASN A 39 -23.38 2.59 -39.54
C ASN A 39 -22.15 2.31 -38.63
N TYR A 40 -21.67 3.30 -37.86
CA TYR A 40 -20.61 3.15 -36.86
C TYR A 40 -21.13 3.09 -35.41
N VAL A 41 -22.41 3.39 -35.16
CA VAL A 41 -23.01 3.38 -33.82
C VAL A 41 -23.84 2.12 -33.55
N HIS A 42 -24.32 1.44 -34.60
CA HIS A 42 -25.23 0.29 -34.48
C HIS A 42 -24.67 -1.00 -35.12
N PHE A 43 -23.78 -1.68 -34.40
CA PHE A 43 -23.43 -3.08 -34.68
C PHE A 43 -24.47 -4.03 -34.06
N GLU A 44 -25.53 -4.36 -34.81
CA GLU A 44 -26.48 -5.40 -34.41
C GLU A 44 -25.98 -6.80 -34.83
N GLY A 45 -25.44 -7.56 -33.86
CA GLY A 45 -25.17 -8.98 -34.03
C GLY A 45 -26.47 -9.78 -34.19
N ALA A 46 -26.53 -10.66 -35.20
CA ALA A 46 -27.76 -11.35 -35.58
C ALA A 46 -28.29 -12.29 -34.48
N ASN A 47 -29.40 -11.90 -33.84
CA ASN A 47 -30.16 -12.76 -32.93
C ASN A 47 -31.12 -13.68 -33.72
N SER A 48 -30.82 -14.97 -33.79
CA SER A 48 -31.75 -16.00 -34.29
C SER A 48 -32.05 -17.05 -33.22
N GLU A 49 -33.35 -17.20 -32.92
CA GLU A 49 -33.97 -18.18 -32.02
C GLU A 49 -33.63 -18.10 -30.52
N ALA A 50 -34.68 -18.08 -29.72
CA ALA A 50 -34.61 -17.98 -28.26
C ALA A 50 -34.24 -19.32 -27.62
N SER A 51 -32.96 -19.69 -27.68
CA SER A 51 -32.42 -20.63 -26.69
C SER A 51 -32.56 -20.02 -25.30
N THR A 52 -32.96 -20.82 -24.31
CA THR A 52 -32.95 -20.37 -22.91
C THR A 52 -31.50 -20.27 -22.44
N VAL A 53 -30.90 -19.09 -22.61
CA VAL A 53 -29.58 -18.77 -22.06
C VAL A 53 -29.70 -18.81 -20.55
N SER A 54 -29.36 -19.97 -19.97
CA SER A 54 -29.06 -20.10 -18.56
C SER A 54 -28.05 -19.00 -18.21
N LYS A 55 -28.40 -18.12 -17.27
CA LYS A 55 -27.53 -17.02 -16.83
C LYS A 55 -26.19 -17.64 -16.46
N ARG A 56 -25.17 -17.40 -17.30
CA ARG A 56 -23.89 -18.12 -17.25
C ARG A 56 -23.40 -18.08 -15.81
N GLN A 57 -23.23 -19.26 -15.19
CA GLN A 57 -22.88 -19.33 -13.78
C GLN A 57 -21.59 -18.52 -13.59
N GLY A 58 -21.66 -17.50 -12.72
CA GLY A 58 -20.60 -16.52 -12.56
C GLY A 58 -19.27 -17.21 -12.30
N ALA A 59 -18.19 -16.69 -12.89
CA ALA A 59 -16.93 -17.42 -12.94
C ALA A 59 -16.47 -17.81 -11.53
N SER A 60 -16.33 -19.12 -11.30
CA SER A 60 -16.17 -19.67 -9.95
C SER A 60 -14.85 -19.24 -9.35
N TYR A 61 -14.90 -18.64 -8.16
CA TYR A 61 -13.73 -18.37 -7.34
C TYR A 61 -13.60 -19.45 -6.25
N TRP A 62 -12.37 -19.82 -5.87
CA TRP A 62 -12.15 -20.90 -4.91
C TRP A 62 -12.75 -20.60 -3.53
N TYR A 63 -12.73 -19.34 -3.12
CA TYR A 63 -13.26 -18.85 -1.83
C TYR A 63 -14.80 -18.94 -1.71
N GLU A 64 -15.51 -19.25 -2.80
CA GLU A 64 -16.96 -19.53 -2.77
C GLU A 64 -17.27 -21.03 -2.61
N ASN A 65 -16.27 -21.88 -2.82
CA ASN A 65 -16.42 -23.33 -2.96
C ASN A 65 -15.54 -24.15 -2.00
N ILE A 66 -14.64 -23.49 -1.26
CA ILE A 66 -13.86 -24.12 -0.19
C ILE A 66 -14.76 -24.41 1.02
N SER A 67 -14.38 -25.39 1.84
CA SER A 67 -15.09 -25.63 3.10
C SER A 67 -14.71 -24.56 4.11
N HIS A 68 -15.64 -23.66 4.44
CA HIS A 68 -15.43 -22.65 5.48
C HIS A 68 -15.48 -23.31 6.87
N GLN A 69 -14.30 -23.53 7.45
CA GLN A 69 -14.16 -24.16 8.77
C GLN A 69 -13.69 -23.17 9.85
N GLY A 70 -13.57 -21.88 9.55
CA GLY A 70 -13.02 -20.88 10.48
C GLY A 70 -13.83 -20.69 11.77
N ILE A 71 -13.11 -20.43 12.86
CA ILE A 71 -13.65 -20.14 14.20
C ILE A 71 -12.98 -18.91 14.80
N SER A 72 -13.69 -18.17 15.66
CA SER A 72 -13.03 -17.23 16.58
C SER A 72 -12.68 -17.95 17.87
N ALA A 73 -11.39 -18.22 18.10
CA ALA A 73 -10.91 -19.04 19.22
C ALA A 73 -11.27 -18.48 20.61
N PHE A 74 -11.39 -17.15 20.72
CA PHE A 74 -11.70 -16.43 21.96
C PHE A 74 -12.97 -15.56 21.82
N GLY A 75 -13.77 -15.79 20.78
CA GLY A 75 -15.04 -15.11 20.54
C GLY A 75 -16.26 -15.83 21.11
N PRO A 76 -17.48 -15.37 20.77
CA PRO A 76 -18.72 -15.99 21.21
C PRO A 76 -18.83 -17.47 20.77
N GLY A 77 -19.41 -18.31 21.63
CA GLY A 77 -19.62 -19.73 21.31
C GLY A 77 -20.55 -19.90 20.10
N GLY A 78 -20.07 -20.59 19.06
CA GLY A 78 -20.81 -20.76 17.80
C GLY A 78 -20.72 -19.58 16.82
N TYR A 79 -19.83 -18.61 17.09
CA TYR A 79 -19.59 -17.47 16.20
C TYR A 79 -19.14 -17.91 14.79
N THR A 80 -19.84 -17.42 13.77
CA THR A 80 -19.53 -17.66 12.35
C THR A 80 -18.54 -16.62 11.86
N VAL A 81 -17.45 -17.01 11.17
CA VAL A 81 -16.47 -16.06 10.60
C VAL A 81 -16.80 -15.69 9.15
N TYR A 82 -17.06 -16.67 8.30
CA TYR A 82 -17.43 -16.46 6.89
C TYR A 82 -18.93 -16.22 6.71
N ARG A 83 -19.31 -15.14 6.03
CA ARG A 83 -20.69 -14.85 5.60
C ARG A 83 -20.74 -14.63 4.09
N ASN A 84 -21.50 -15.46 3.38
CA ASN A 84 -21.89 -15.15 1.99
C ASN A 84 -23.17 -14.29 2.02
N VAL A 85 -23.15 -13.10 1.42
CA VAL A 85 -24.29 -12.14 1.50
C VAL A 85 -25.60 -12.72 0.95
N LYS A 86 -25.55 -13.66 -0.01
CA LYS A 86 -26.75 -14.31 -0.57
C LYS A 86 -27.43 -15.25 0.43
N SER A 87 -26.67 -15.82 1.38
CA SER A 87 -27.23 -16.61 2.50
C SER A 87 -28.03 -15.73 3.48
N TYR A 88 -27.74 -14.43 3.53
CA TYR A 88 -28.51 -13.44 4.31
C TYR A 88 -29.67 -12.82 3.51
N GLY A 89 -29.93 -13.35 2.31
CA GLY A 89 -31.08 -13.01 1.48
C GLY A 89 -30.78 -12.11 0.28
N ALA A 90 -29.56 -11.61 0.12
CA ALA A 90 -29.19 -10.73 -1.00
C ALA A 90 -29.36 -11.44 -2.37
N LYS A 91 -29.77 -10.71 -3.40
CA LYS A 91 -30.02 -11.26 -4.74
C LYS A 91 -28.86 -11.07 -5.70
N GLY A 92 -28.23 -9.89 -5.70
CA GLY A 92 -27.25 -9.52 -6.72
C GLY A 92 -27.88 -9.44 -8.13
N ASP A 93 -29.14 -9.04 -8.23
CA ASP A 93 -29.93 -8.97 -9.47
C ASP A 93 -30.01 -7.57 -10.11
N GLY A 94 -29.57 -6.53 -9.39
CA GLY A 94 -29.58 -5.12 -9.81
C GLY A 94 -30.93 -4.40 -9.65
N VAL A 95 -31.91 -5.04 -8.99
CA VAL A 95 -33.31 -4.59 -8.88
C VAL A 95 -33.83 -4.68 -7.44
N THR A 96 -33.50 -5.76 -6.73
CA THR A 96 -33.81 -5.95 -5.31
C THR A 96 -32.84 -5.12 -4.47
N ASP A 97 -33.35 -4.37 -3.50
CA ASP A 97 -32.50 -3.68 -2.52
C ASP A 97 -31.87 -4.70 -1.56
N ASP A 98 -30.55 -4.82 -1.66
CA ASP A 98 -29.74 -5.78 -0.92
C ASP A 98 -29.07 -5.15 0.32
N THR A 99 -29.22 -3.84 0.58
CA THR A 99 -28.56 -3.13 1.70
C THR A 99 -28.82 -3.82 3.03
N ALA A 100 -30.07 -4.21 3.30
CA ALA A 100 -30.45 -4.85 4.56
C ALA A 100 -29.82 -6.25 4.72
N ALA A 101 -29.73 -7.03 3.64
CA ALA A 101 -29.13 -8.37 3.66
C ALA A 101 -27.60 -8.31 3.81
N ILE A 102 -26.94 -7.34 3.15
CA ILE A 102 -25.50 -7.13 3.27
C ILE A 102 -25.14 -6.65 4.68
N ASN A 103 -25.85 -5.65 5.22
CA ASN A 103 -25.60 -5.18 6.58
C ASN A 103 -25.92 -6.25 7.64
N ALA A 104 -26.90 -7.14 7.40
CA ALA A 104 -27.13 -8.31 8.25
C ALA A 104 -25.95 -9.30 8.21
N ALA A 105 -25.40 -9.60 7.02
CA ALA A 105 -24.22 -10.45 6.87
C ALA A 105 -22.97 -9.87 7.58
N ILE A 106 -22.80 -8.55 7.57
CA ILE A 106 -21.67 -7.89 8.26
C ILE A 106 -21.86 -7.88 9.79
N SER A 107 -23.08 -7.71 10.29
CA SER A 107 -23.36 -7.49 11.72
C SER A 107 -23.70 -8.75 12.54
N ASP A 108 -24.01 -9.88 11.89
CA ASP A 108 -24.30 -11.15 12.58
C ASP A 108 -23.19 -11.59 13.55
N GLY A 109 -23.58 -12.27 14.62
CA GLY A 109 -22.66 -12.73 15.67
C GLY A 109 -22.34 -11.69 16.74
N ALA A 110 -23.14 -10.62 16.87
CA ALA A 110 -23.05 -9.58 17.91
C ALA A 110 -21.65 -8.91 17.97
N ARG A 111 -21.19 -8.43 16.83
CA ARG A 111 -19.83 -7.89 16.61
C ARG A 111 -19.60 -6.52 17.23
N CYS A 112 -18.33 -6.10 17.25
CA CYS A 112 -17.92 -4.75 17.63
C CYS A 112 -18.48 -3.70 16.65
N GLY A 113 -19.63 -3.14 17.02
CA GLY A 113 -20.37 -2.11 16.27
C GLY A 113 -20.43 -0.77 16.99
N LYS A 114 -21.57 -0.07 16.87
CA LYS A 114 -21.82 1.21 17.53
C LYS A 114 -21.54 1.15 19.04
N GLY A 115 -20.63 2.00 19.53
CA GLY A 115 -20.27 2.10 20.94
C GLY A 115 -19.37 0.98 21.49
N CYS A 116 -18.87 0.09 20.63
CA CYS A 116 -17.72 -0.76 20.94
C CYS A 116 -16.45 -0.06 20.44
N GLY A 117 -15.44 0.14 21.29
CA GLY A 117 -14.21 0.88 20.94
C GLY A 117 -13.26 0.12 20.03
N SER A 118 -13.12 -1.19 20.22
CA SER A 118 -12.36 -2.12 19.37
C SER A 118 -12.56 -3.56 19.88
N SER A 119 -12.21 -4.58 19.08
CA SER A 119 -12.09 -5.98 19.54
C SER A 119 -11.39 -6.86 18.50
N THR A 120 -10.61 -7.85 18.95
CA THR A 120 -10.08 -8.91 18.08
C THR A 120 -10.94 -10.17 18.05
N THR A 121 -11.98 -10.25 18.88
CA THR A 121 -12.76 -11.50 19.11
C THR A 121 -13.88 -11.73 18.09
N THR A 122 -14.22 -10.74 17.26
CA THR A 122 -15.33 -10.82 16.29
C THR A 122 -14.91 -10.50 14.84
N PRO A 123 -13.91 -11.19 14.27
CA PRO A 123 -13.49 -11.02 12.88
C PRO A 123 -14.61 -11.43 11.90
N ALA A 124 -14.65 -10.85 10.71
CA ALA A 124 -15.56 -11.29 9.66
C ALA A 124 -14.91 -11.30 8.28
N VAL A 125 -15.18 -12.37 7.53
CA VAL A 125 -15.04 -12.38 6.07
C VAL A 125 -16.45 -12.34 5.48
N VAL A 126 -16.78 -11.27 4.79
CA VAL A 126 -18.09 -11.06 4.16
C VAL A 126 -17.90 -11.14 2.65
N TYR A 127 -18.32 -12.26 2.09
CA TYR A 127 -18.11 -12.60 0.69
C TYR A 127 -19.31 -12.24 -0.18
N PHE A 128 -19.02 -11.61 -1.32
CA PHE A 128 -19.97 -11.18 -2.33
C PHE A 128 -19.75 -11.98 -3.61
N PRO A 129 -20.57 -13.01 -3.89
CA PRO A 129 -20.58 -13.68 -5.18
C PRO A 129 -20.88 -12.71 -6.34
N ALA A 130 -20.62 -13.15 -7.56
CA ALA A 130 -20.98 -12.44 -8.78
C ALA A 130 -22.44 -11.90 -8.76
N GLY A 131 -22.61 -10.64 -9.16
CA GLY A 131 -23.92 -9.97 -9.21
C GLY A 131 -23.86 -8.45 -9.09
N THR A 132 -25.03 -7.82 -9.25
CA THR A 132 -25.22 -6.38 -9.01
C THR A 132 -26.11 -6.21 -7.79
N TYR A 133 -25.56 -5.71 -6.70
CA TYR A 133 -26.28 -5.47 -5.45
C TYR A 133 -26.77 -4.02 -5.45
N LEU A 134 -28.09 -3.82 -5.54
CA LEU A 134 -28.68 -2.48 -5.49
C LEU A 134 -28.77 -2.04 -4.03
N ILE A 135 -28.32 -0.82 -3.72
CA ILE A 135 -28.25 -0.31 -2.33
C ILE A 135 -28.87 1.09 -2.20
N SER A 136 -29.63 1.32 -1.12
CA SER A 136 -30.27 2.61 -0.80
C SER A 136 -29.64 3.35 0.38
N SER A 137 -28.87 2.67 1.23
CA SER A 137 -28.02 3.32 2.24
C SER A 137 -26.68 2.62 2.37
N SER A 138 -25.76 3.24 3.11
CA SER A 138 -24.41 2.77 3.37
C SER A 138 -24.35 1.30 3.79
N ILE A 139 -23.38 0.59 3.23
CA ILE A 139 -22.87 -0.67 3.76
C ILE A 139 -21.90 -0.32 4.88
N ILE A 140 -22.27 -0.66 6.12
CA ILE A 140 -21.51 -0.29 7.31
C ILE A 140 -20.44 -1.33 7.56
N ASP A 141 -19.18 -0.98 7.29
CA ASP A 141 -18.05 -1.85 7.56
C ASP A 141 -17.72 -1.79 9.06
N LEU A 142 -17.77 -2.93 9.74
CA LEU A 142 -17.54 -3.00 11.20
C LEU A 142 -16.08 -3.29 11.53
N TYR A 143 -15.69 -3.09 12.79
CA TYR A 143 -14.33 -3.37 13.25
C TYR A 143 -13.91 -4.82 12.92
N TYR A 144 -12.68 -5.01 12.43
CA TYR A 144 -12.11 -6.31 12.03
C TYR A 144 -12.89 -7.05 10.93
N THR A 145 -13.23 -6.36 9.82
CA THR A 145 -14.00 -6.91 8.69
C THR A 145 -13.19 -6.95 7.39
N GLN A 146 -13.37 -8.02 6.62
CA GLN A 146 -12.90 -8.16 5.25
C GLN A 146 -14.12 -8.30 4.32
N LEU A 147 -14.40 -7.26 3.52
CA LEU A 147 -15.38 -7.30 2.44
C LEU A 147 -14.66 -7.83 1.18
N ILE A 148 -15.06 -9.02 0.70
CA ILE A 148 -14.38 -9.70 -0.43
C ILE A 148 -15.39 -10.00 -1.54
N GLY A 149 -15.25 -9.35 -2.68
CA GLY A 149 -15.94 -9.75 -3.90
C GLY A 149 -15.26 -10.89 -4.65
N ASN A 150 -16.03 -11.57 -5.50
CA ASN A 150 -15.51 -12.52 -6.48
C ASN A 150 -14.60 -11.79 -7.51
N PRO A 151 -13.29 -12.07 -7.60
CA PRO A 151 -12.41 -11.40 -8.56
C PRO A 151 -12.62 -11.86 -10.01
N ASN A 152 -13.20 -13.04 -10.24
CA ASN A 152 -13.39 -13.63 -11.55
C ASN A 152 -14.66 -13.09 -12.27
N ASP A 153 -15.59 -12.50 -11.52
CA ASP A 153 -16.82 -11.86 -12.01
C ASP A 153 -17.23 -10.78 -10.99
N VAL A 154 -16.60 -9.61 -11.12
CA VAL A 154 -16.49 -8.58 -10.06
C VAL A 154 -17.86 -8.02 -9.66
N PRO A 155 -18.28 -8.17 -8.39
CA PRO A 155 -19.59 -7.70 -7.94
C PRO A 155 -19.71 -6.17 -7.97
N VAL A 156 -20.87 -5.70 -8.41
CA VAL A 156 -21.20 -4.27 -8.46
C VAL A 156 -22.03 -3.90 -7.24
N LEU A 157 -21.55 -2.98 -6.40
CA LEU A 157 -22.40 -2.27 -5.44
C LEU A 157 -22.96 -1.03 -6.16
N LYS A 158 -24.26 -1.04 -6.45
CA LYS A 158 -24.92 -0.02 -7.26
C LYS A 158 -25.83 0.82 -6.39
N ALA A 159 -25.57 2.12 -6.30
CA ALA A 159 -26.47 3.04 -5.63
C ALA A 159 -27.81 3.15 -6.37
N THR A 160 -28.90 3.25 -5.60
CA THR A 160 -30.17 3.82 -6.09
C THR A 160 -30.02 5.32 -6.37
N SER A 161 -30.93 5.90 -7.16
CA SER A 161 -30.95 7.34 -7.42
C SER A 161 -31.36 8.20 -6.21
N GLY A 162 -31.94 7.58 -5.18
CA GLY A 162 -32.29 8.19 -3.89
C GLY A 162 -31.42 7.69 -2.73
N PHE A 163 -30.19 7.25 -3.01
CA PHE A 163 -29.26 6.75 -1.99
C PHE A 163 -29.04 7.79 -0.87
N SER A 164 -29.06 7.33 0.37
CA SER A 164 -28.88 8.16 1.57
C SER A 164 -27.92 7.47 2.55
N GLY A 165 -26.72 8.00 2.68
CA GLY A 165 -25.65 7.47 3.53
C GLY A 165 -24.39 8.35 3.41
N PHE A 166 -23.37 8.12 4.23
CA PHE A 166 -22.13 8.91 4.16
C PHE A 166 -21.30 8.52 2.93
N GLY A 167 -21.05 7.20 2.75
CA GLY A 167 -20.55 6.61 1.52
C GLY A 167 -21.25 5.28 1.20
N LEU A 168 -21.06 4.73 -0.01
CA LEU A 168 -21.61 3.42 -0.38
C LEU A 168 -21.06 2.32 0.55
N ILE A 169 -19.79 2.42 0.92
CA ILE A 169 -19.18 1.73 2.07
C ILE A 169 -18.77 2.79 3.10
N ASP A 170 -19.06 2.54 4.37
CA ASP A 170 -18.79 3.44 5.50
C ASP A 170 -17.91 2.74 6.56
N GLY A 171 -16.64 3.15 6.67
CA GLY A 171 -15.61 2.51 7.49
C GLY A 171 -15.66 2.86 8.98
N ASP A 172 -16.07 4.07 9.35
CA ASP A 172 -16.23 4.50 10.75
C ASP A 172 -17.38 5.51 10.88
N PRO A 173 -18.63 5.06 11.08
CA PRO A 173 -19.80 5.94 10.98
C PRO A 173 -19.87 6.99 12.09
N TYR A 174 -20.09 8.24 11.71
CA TYR A 174 -20.42 9.34 12.62
C TYR A 174 -21.76 9.11 13.33
N PHE A 175 -21.71 8.57 14.55
CA PHE A 175 -22.87 8.48 15.45
C PHE A 175 -22.97 9.64 16.45
N THR A 176 -21.92 10.43 16.57
CA THR A 176 -21.87 11.73 17.26
C THR A 176 -21.32 12.78 16.28
N GLN A 177 -20.68 13.85 16.78
CA GLN A 177 -19.81 14.72 15.99
C GLN A 177 -18.45 14.07 15.67
N ASP A 178 -18.14 12.95 16.33
CA ASP A 178 -16.87 12.22 16.30
C ASP A 178 -17.07 10.85 15.61
N LEU A 179 -15.97 10.25 15.16
CA LEU A 179 -15.94 8.89 14.65
C LEU A 179 -16.27 7.88 15.77
N ASN A 180 -16.82 6.71 15.42
CA ASN A 180 -17.28 5.71 16.39
C ASN A 180 -16.14 4.89 17.02
N TRP A 181 -15.10 4.57 16.25
CA TRP A 181 -13.91 3.85 16.74
C TRP A 181 -12.73 4.79 16.98
N GLY A 182 -12.57 5.80 16.13
CA GLY A 182 -11.46 6.74 16.18
C GLY A 182 -10.37 6.28 15.21
N SER A 183 -10.08 7.10 14.20
CA SER A 183 -9.38 6.67 12.99
C SER A 183 -7.95 6.14 13.17
N THR A 184 -7.29 6.40 14.31
CA THR A 184 -5.97 5.86 14.64
C THR A 184 -5.99 4.47 15.28
N THR A 185 -7.16 3.90 15.61
CA THR A 185 -7.30 2.54 16.19
C THR A 185 -8.11 1.59 15.29
N VAL A 186 -8.51 2.05 14.10
CA VAL A 186 -9.28 1.27 13.11
C VAL A 186 -8.36 0.31 12.35
N PHE A 187 -8.05 -0.82 12.98
CA PHE A 187 -7.13 -1.85 12.45
C PHE A 187 -7.85 -3.02 11.74
N TYR A 188 -7.06 -3.83 11.02
CA TYR A 188 -7.41 -5.17 10.52
C TYR A 188 -8.63 -5.22 9.59
N ARG A 189 -8.64 -4.39 8.54
CA ARG A 189 -9.75 -4.29 7.58
C ARG A 189 -9.33 -4.48 6.14
N GLU A 190 -10.21 -5.08 5.33
CA GLU A 190 -10.02 -5.15 3.88
C GLU A 190 -11.30 -4.85 3.13
N VAL A 191 -11.20 -4.12 2.02
CA VAL A 191 -12.22 -4.14 0.96
C VAL A 191 -11.53 -4.50 -0.35
N ARG A 192 -11.95 -5.59 -0.99
CA ARG A 192 -11.35 -6.03 -2.26
C ARG A 192 -12.33 -6.59 -3.28
N ASN A 193 -12.02 -6.34 -4.56
CA ASN A 193 -12.73 -6.84 -5.75
C ASN A 193 -14.18 -6.29 -5.87
N PHE A 194 -14.34 -4.99 -6.11
CA PHE A 194 -15.67 -4.37 -6.29
C PHE A 194 -15.73 -3.36 -7.44
N ILE A 195 -16.92 -3.20 -8.02
CA ILE A 195 -17.29 -2.01 -8.79
C ILE A 195 -18.29 -1.21 -7.95
N LEU A 196 -17.99 0.06 -7.67
CA LEU A 196 -18.87 0.97 -6.93
C LEU A 196 -19.54 1.92 -7.92
N ASP A 197 -20.82 1.70 -8.23
CA ASP A 197 -21.56 2.47 -9.22
C ASP A 197 -22.49 3.50 -8.59
N MET A 198 -22.04 4.75 -8.61
CA MET A 198 -22.76 5.92 -8.10
C MET A 198 -23.51 6.68 -9.21
N ARG A 199 -23.43 6.27 -10.47
CA ARG A 199 -23.96 7.04 -11.62
C ARG A 199 -25.49 7.20 -11.61
N SER A 200 -26.20 6.39 -10.83
CA SER A 200 -27.63 6.57 -10.54
C SER A 200 -27.94 7.85 -9.73
N ILE A 201 -27.01 8.28 -8.88
CA ILE A 201 -27.17 9.46 -8.02
C ILE A 201 -27.03 10.72 -8.89
N PRO A 202 -27.92 11.72 -8.78
CA PRO A 202 -27.82 12.95 -9.57
C PRO A 202 -26.46 13.63 -9.40
N ALA A 203 -25.88 14.12 -10.49
CA ALA A 203 -24.55 14.75 -10.47
C ALA A 203 -24.45 15.91 -9.48
N SER A 204 -25.52 16.71 -9.34
CA SER A 204 -25.58 17.85 -8.42
C SER A 204 -25.73 17.47 -6.94
N ALA A 205 -25.89 16.19 -6.61
CA ALA A 205 -25.91 15.69 -5.23
C ALA A 205 -24.53 15.17 -4.84
N ALA A 206 -24.14 15.39 -3.58
CA ALA A 206 -22.93 14.80 -3.01
C ALA A 206 -23.11 13.28 -2.88
N ALA A 207 -22.06 12.53 -3.20
CA ALA A 207 -22.00 11.08 -3.08
C ALA A 207 -20.56 10.63 -2.88
N THR A 208 -20.34 9.66 -1.98
CA THR A 208 -19.01 9.13 -1.66
C THR A 208 -18.97 7.62 -1.92
N GLY A 209 -17.93 7.11 -2.59
CA GLY A 209 -17.79 5.67 -2.84
C GLY A 209 -17.42 4.90 -1.57
N ILE A 210 -16.29 5.24 -0.96
CA ILE A 210 -15.85 4.68 0.33
C ILE A 210 -15.45 5.83 1.26
N HIS A 211 -15.99 5.80 2.49
CA HIS A 211 -15.47 6.55 3.63
C HIS A 211 -14.47 5.65 4.37
N TRP A 212 -13.20 6.06 4.43
CA TRP A 212 -12.08 5.20 4.86
C TRP A 212 -11.12 5.83 5.91
N PRO A 213 -11.61 6.46 7.00
CA PRO A 213 -10.78 6.72 8.17
C PRO A 213 -10.23 5.40 8.72
N THR A 214 -8.91 5.28 8.79
CA THR A 214 -8.29 3.97 8.97
C THR A 214 -6.87 4.03 9.53
N ALA A 215 -6.45 2.93 10.17
CA ALA A 215 -5.12 2.77 10.77
C ALA A 215 -4.32 1.63 10.10
N GLN A 216 -3.26 1.14 10.75
CA GLN A 216 -2.36 0.10 10.23
C GLN A 216 -3.05 -1.26 10.02
N ALA A 217 -2.44 -2.12 9.20
CA ALA A 217 -3.00 -3.42 8.78
C ALA A 217 -4.40 -3.32 8.16
N THR A 218 -4.63 -2.28 7.36
CA THR A 218 -5.86 -2.12 6.57
C THR A 218 -5.55 -1.96 5.08
N SER A 219 -6.48 -2.34 4.21
CA SER A 219 -6.31 -2.15 2.77
C SER A 219 -7.59 -1.97 1.94
N LEU A 220 -7.47 -1.21 0.85
CA LEU A 220 -8.39 -1.24 -0.30
C LEU A 220 -7.62 -1.80 -1.49
N ARG A 221 -8.16 -2.82 -2.19
CA ARG A 221 -7.52 -3.42 -3.37
C ARG A 221 -8.50 -3.77 -4.50
N ASN A 222 -8.12 -3.53 -5.77
CA ASN A 222 -8.93 -3.92 -6.93
C ASN A 222 -10.39 -3.40 -6.86
N ILE A 223 -10.56 -2.07 -6.78
CA ILE A 223 -11.88 -1.41 -6.74
C ILE A 223 -12.01 -0.41 -7.88
N VAL A 224 -13.12 -0.48 -8.60
CA VAL A 224 -13.45 0.45 -9.70
C VAL A 224 -14.60 1.37 -9.28
N PHE A 225 -14.31 2.66 -9.15
CA PHE A 225 -15.30 3.70 -8.85
C PHE A 225 -15.88 4.20 -10.17
N GLN A 226 -17.20 4.15 -10.30
CA GLN A 226 -17.96 4.64 -11.45
C GLN A 226 -18.82 5.81 -10.99
N MET A 227 -18.42 7.02 -11.37
CA MET A 227 -18.99 8.28 -10.88
C MET A 227 -19.61 9.10 -12.01
N SER A 228 -20.44 10.08 -11.67
CA SER A 228 -20.95 11.01 -12.68
C SER A 228 -19.83 11.92 -13.20
N ALA A 229 -19.59 11.88 -14.52
CA ALA A 229 -18.69 12.79 -15.24
C ALA A 229 -19.41 14.04 -15.78
N ALA A 230 -20.68 14.27 -15.42
CA ALA A 230 -21.44 15.43 -15.88
C ALA A 230 -20.91 16.73 -15.23
N THR A 231 -20.97 17.83 -15.97
CA THR A 231 -20.55 19.17 -15.49
C THR A 231 -21.27 19.54 -14.20
N GLY A 232 -20.51 19.96 -13.18
CA GLY A 232 -21.05 20.28 -11.86
C GLY A 232 -21.23 19.07 -10.92
N THR A 233 -20.74 17.88 -11.30
CA THR A 233 -20.68 16.68 -10.44
C THR A 233 -20.11 16.99 -9.04
N GLN A 234 -20.72 16.41 -8.00
CA GLN A 234 -20.27 16.46 -6.60
C GLN A 234 -19.89 15.06 -6.05
N HIS A 235 -19.67 14.09 -6.94
CA HIS A 235 -19.29 12.72 -6.55
C HIS A 235 -17.80 12.65 -6.18
N VAL A 236 -17.47 11.94 -5.09
CA VAL A 236 -16.11 11.68 -4.59
C VAL A 236 -15.89 10.17 -4.52
N GLY A 237 -14.77 9.67 -5.06
CA GLY A 237 -14.53 8.22 -5.10
C GLY A 237 -14.18 7.68 -3.72
N LEU A 238 -12.97 7.97 -3.27
CA LEU A 238 -12.48 7.69 -1.92
C LEU A 238 -12.49 8.98 -1.08
N PHE A 239 -13.03 8.92 0.13
CA PHE A 239 -12.90 9.98 1.13
C PHE A 239 -12.26 9.40 2.40
N CYS A 240 -11.18 10.00 2.86
CA CYS A 240 -10.50 9.66 4.11
C CYS A 240 -10.07 10.99 4.74
N GLU A 241 -10.60 11.35 5.89
CA GLU A 241 -10.34 12.62 6.56
C GLU A 241 -9.41 12.52 7.77
N SER A 242 -9.15 11.31 8.27
CA SER A 242 -8.21 11.09 9.38
C SER A 242 -7.68 9.64 9.47
N GLY A 243 -6.67 9.41 10.34
CA GLY A 243 -6.18 8.08 10.75
C GLY A 243 -4.65 7.92 10.77
N SER A 244 -4.17 6.67 10.78
CA SER A 244 -2.73 6.30 10.74
C SER A 244 -2.47 5.07 9.84
N ALA A 245 -2.66 5.22 8.54
CA ALA A 245 -3.07 4.12 7.66
C ALA A 245 -1.96 3.22 7.10
N GLY A 246 -2.39 2.04 6.64
CA GLY A 246 -1.60 1.05 5.88
C GLY A 246 -1.48 1.35 4.38
N ILE A 247 -2.15 0.55 3.53
CA ILE A 247 -1.98 0.61 2.06
C ILE A 247 -3.29 0.73 1.27
N VAL A 248 -3.25 1.40 0.12
CA VAL A 248 -4.29 1.34 -0.91
C VAL A 248 -3.65 0.99 -2.26
N THR A 249 -4.16 -0.04 -2.93
CA THR A 249 -3.56 -0.54 -4.18
C THR A 249 -4.59 -0.77 -5.29
N ASP A 250 -4.16 -0.63 -6.54
CA ASP A 250 -4.87 -1.20 -7.70
C ASP A 250 -6.31 -0.69 -7.87
N LEU A 251 -6.57 0.59 -7.57
CA LEU A 251 -7.90 1.20 -7.71
C LEU A 251 -8.03 1.97 -9.04
N THR A 252 -9.24 2.03 -9.59
CA THR A 252 -9.56 2.82 -10.79
C THR A 252 -10.74 3.75 -10.54
N PHE A 253 -10.55 5.05 -10.76
CA PHE A 253 -11.55 6.10 -10.57
C PHE A 253 -12.00 6.66 -11.92
N ASN A 254 -13.30 6.65 -12.22
CA ASN A 254 -13.85 7.13 -13.49
C ASN A 254 -14.91 8.22 -13.26
N GLY A 255 -14.68 9.41 -13.82
CA GLY A 255 -15.53 10.58 -13.64
C GLY A 255 -15.37 11.21 -12.24
N GLY A 256 -16.40 11.90 -11.78
CA GLY A 256 -16.46 12.49 -10.44
C GLY A 256 -15.77 13.85 -10.30
N LYS A 257 -16.04 14.51 -9.18
CA LYS A 257 -15.42 15.78 -8.78
C LYS A 257 -14.00 15.52 -8.30
N ILE A 258 -13.84 14.55 -7.41
CA ILE A 258 -12.58 14.16 -6.82
C ILE A 258 -12.45 12.63 -6.92
N GLY A 259 -11.33 12.13 -7.44
CA GLY A 259 -11.05 10.69 -7.41
C GLY A 259 -10.85 10.18 -5.99
N ALA A 260 -9.84 10.74 -5.29
CA ALA A 260 -9.58 10.49 -3.88
C ALA A 260 -9.36 11.80 -3.12
N GLN A 261 -10.18 12.08 -2.10
CA GLN A 261 -10.01 13.20 -1.16
C GLN A 261 -9.47 12.63 0.16
N VAL A 262 -8.21 12.92 0.49
CA VAL A 262 -7.44 12.13 1.46
C VAL A 262 -6.64 12.96 2.46
N GLY A 263 -6.73 12.58 3.73
CA GLY A 263 -5.98 13.13 4.86
C GLY A 263 -5.86 12.08 5.96
N ASN A 264 -4.64 11.90 6.45
CA ASN A 264 -4.23 10.83 7.35
C ASN A 264 -2.80 11.15 7.84
N GLN A 265 -2.31 10.57 8.95
CA GLN A 265 -0.92 10.76 9.37
C GLN A 265 0.05 10.34 8.25
N GLN A 266 -0.11 9.11 7.75
CA GLN A 266 0.64 8.59 6.62
C GLN A 266 -0.16 7.59 5.78
N PHE A 267 0.29 7.35 4.55
CA PHE A 267 -0.27 6.29 3.69
C PHE A 267 0.74 5.86 2.62
N THR A 268 0.64 4.61 2.19
CA THR A 268 1.19 4.14 0.91
C THR A 268 0.05 3.91 -0.09
N MET A 269 0.12 4.55 -1.25
CA MET A 269 -0.89 4.46 -2.30
C MET A 269 -0.24 4.13 -3.64
N ARG A 270 -0.56 2.96 -4.23
CA ARG A 270 0.12 2.50 -5.46
C ARG A 270 -0.79 1.93 -6.54
N ASN A 271 -0.36 2.05 -7.80
CA ASN A 271 -1.09 1.56 -8.98
C ASN A 271 -2.53 2.10 -9.03
N LEU A 272 -2.70 3.42 -8.88
CA LEU A 272 -4.03 4.06 -8.91
C LEU A 272 -4.27 4.76 -10.24
N ILE A 273 -5.40 4.46 -10.88
CA ILE A 273 -5.77 4.97 -12.20
C ILE A 273 -6.91 5.98 -12.03
N PHE A 274 -6.78 7.18 -12.61
CA PHE A 274 -7.79 8.24 -12.54
C PHE A 274 -8.15 8.71 -13.95
N ASN A 275 -9.43 8.63 -14.32
CA ASN A 275 -9.91 8.89 -15.68
C ASN A 275 -11.02 9.94 -15.67
N ASN A 276 -10.77 11.11 -16.24
CA ASN A 276 -11.75 12.18 -16.43
C ASN A 276 -12.39 12.71 -15.11
N CYS A 277 -11.63 12.68 -14.00
CA CYS A 277 -12.00 13.37 -12.77
C CYS A 277 -11.84 14.89 -12.95
N VAL A 278 -12.51 15.74 -12.17
CA VAL A 278 -12.13 17.17 -12.14
C VAL A 278 -10.76 17.31 -11.47
N THR A 279 -10.62 16.84 -10.24
CA THR A 279 -9.34 16.63 -9.56
C THR A 279 -9.13 15.13 -9.36
N ALA A 280 -7.97 14.56 -9.70
CA ALA A 280 -7.72 13.14 -9.45
C ALA A 280 -7.52 12.87 -7.94
N ILE A 281 -6.63 13.62 -7.29
CA ILE A 281 -6.33 13.50 -5.86
C ILE A 281 -6.40 14.89 -5.21
N GLU A 282 -7.15 15.02 -4.12
CA GLU A 282 -7.14 16.20 -3.25
C GLU A 282 -6.59 15.78 -1.88
N GLN A 283 -5.36 16.19 -1.57
CA GLN A 283 -4.70 15.91 -0.29
C GLN A 283 -5.09 17.02 0.70
N ILE A 284 -5.99 16.73 1.65
CA ILE A 284 -6.51 17.76 2.56
C ILE A 284 -5.55 18.07 3.73
N TRP A 285 -4.81 17.08 4.20
CA TRP A 285 -3.70 17.19 5.16
C TRP A 285 -2.84 15.91 5.10
N ASN A 286 -1.64 15.91 5.69
CA ASN A 286 -0.92 14.71 6.13
C ASN A 286 0.31 15.08 6.98
N TRP A 287 1.05 14.07 7.46
CA TRP A 287 2.46 14.23 7.82
C TRP A 287 3.38 13.80 6.65
N GLY A 288 3.12 12.65 6.03
CA GLY A 288 3.82 12.22 4.82
C GLY A 288 3.09 11.15 4.00
N TRP A 289 3.38 11.07 2.71
CA TRP A 289 2.67 10.15 1.80
C TRP A 289 3.60 9.57 0.73
N LEU A 290 3.37 8.32 0.32
CA LEU A 290 3.92 7.78 -0.92
C LEU A 290 2.81 7.51 -1.94
N TYR A 291 2.95 8.11 -3.12
CA TYR A 291 2.24 7.74 -4.34
C TYR A 291 3.19 7.03 -5.31
N GLN A 292 2.89 5.79 -5.70
CA GLN A 292 3.73 4.99 -6.60
C GLN A 292 2.93 4.46 -7.81
N GLY A 293 3.38 4.75 -9.02
CA GLY A 293 2.75 4.20 -10.24
C GLY A 293 1.33 4.71 -10.50
N LEU A 294 1.04 5.99 -10.22
CA LEU A 294 -0.23 6.60 -10.61
C LEU A 294 -0.37 6.64 -12.13
N SER A 295 -1.61 6.61 -12.62
CA SER A 295 -1.96 6.87 -14.03
C SER A 295 -3.14 7.85 -14.08
N ILE A 296 -2.84 9.14 -14.21
CA ILE A 296 -3.83 10.23 -14.23
C ILE A 296 -4.11 10.64 -15.68
N ASN A 297 -5.36 10.56 -16.12
CA ASN A 297 -5.75 10.73 -17.53
C ASN A 297 -6.95 11.70 -17.67
N ASN A 298 -6.77 12.74 -18.50
CA ASN A 298 -7.81 13.69 -18.89
C ASN A 298 -8.47 14.47 -17.71
N CYS A 299 -7.76 14.64 -16.58
CA CYS A 299 -8.28 15.37 -15.43
C CYS A 299 -8.08 16.90 -15.63
N GLN A 300 -8.65 17.75 -14.77
CA GLN A 300 -8.31 19.18 -14.77
C GLN A 300 -7.08 19.47 -13.90
N ILE A 301 -7.05 18.86 -12.71
CA ILE A 301 -5.89 18.82 -11.81
C ILE A 301 -5.54 17.34 -11.55
N GLY A 302 -4.25 17.01 -11.53
CA GLY A 302 -3.78 15.72 -11.06
C GLY A 302 -3.85 15.64 -9.54
N ILE A 303 -2.82 16.13 -8.85
CA ILE A 303 -2.79 16.20 -7.38
C ILE A 303 -2.96 17.65 -6.94
N ASP A 304 -4.01 17.97 -6.19
CA ASP A 304 -4.06 19.19 -5.40
C ASP A 304 -3.57 18.87 -3.98
N MET A 305 -2.48 19.50 -3.56
CA MET A 305 -1.96 19.45 -2.19
C MET A 305 -1.89 20.83 -1.55
N SER A 306 -2.55 21.83 -2.15
CA SER A 306 -2.46 23.24 -1.74
C SER A 306 -3.30 23.63 -0.52
N THR A 307 -3.97 22.66 0.13
CA THR A 307 -4.89 22.88 1.24
C THR A 307 -4.23 23.64 2.39
N GLY A 308 -4.93 24.67 2.88
CA GLY A 308 -4.43 25.63 3.88
C GLY A 308 -3.73 26.87 3.30
N GLY A 309 -3.21 26.80 2.06
CA GLY A 309 -2.46 27.88 1.41
C GLY A 309 -1.13 28.20 2.11
N GLN A 310 -0.36 29.15 1.59
CA GLN A 310 1.02 29.35 2.06
C GLN A 310 1.13 29.78 3.53
N ALA A 311 0.15 30.51 4.06
CA ALA A 311 0.21 31.06 5.42
C ALA A 311 -0.14 30.04 6.52
N SER A 312 -0.72 28.89 6.17
CA SER A 312 -1.18 27.85 7.11
C SER A 312 -1.36 26.52 6.38
N ALA A 313 -0.33 26.05 5.68
CA ALA A 313 -0.40 24.84 4.87
C ALA A 313 -0.79 23.63 5.74
N ALA A 314 -1.68 22.76 5.24
CA ALA A 314 -2.22 21.62 5.98
C ALA A 314 -1.57 20.28 5.58
N VAL A 315 -1.05 20.18 4.35
CA VAL A 315 -0.31 18.99 3.90
C VAL A 315 1.15 19.10 4.31
N GLY A 316 1.64 18.10 5.05
CA GLY A 316 3.01 18.00 5.50
C GLY A 316 3.98 17.69 4.37
N SER A 317 3.87 16.50 3.78
CA SER A 317 4.76 16.06 2.69
C SER A 317 4.18 15.00 1.75
N VAL A 318 4.67 14.97 0.51
CA VAL A 318 4.24 14.01 -0.53
C VAL A 318 5.45 13.56 -1.35
N THR A 319 5.62 12.24 -1.52
CA THR A 319 6.53 11.66 -2.53
C THR A 319 5.70 11.01 -3.65
N VAL A 320 6.03 11.31 -4.92
CA VAL A 320 5.39 10.73 -6.12
C VAL A 320 6.43 10.07 -7.01
N ILE A 321 6.32 8.76 -7.25
CA ILE A 321 7.28 8.01 -8.08
C ILE A 321 6.63 7.16 -9.16
N ASP A 322 7.40 6.88 -10.22
CA ASP A 322 7.10 5.89 -11.26
C ASP A 322 5.74 6.10 -11.96
N SER A 323 5.23 7.32 -11.94
CA SER A 323 3.85 7.68 -12.27
C SER A 323 3.72 8.30 -13.66
N THR A 324 2.51 8.34 -14.20
CA THR A 324 2.18 8.94 -15.50
C THR A 324 1.01 9.91 -15.34
N ILE A 325 1.14 11.11 -15.93
CA ILE A 325 0.06 12.11 -16.02
C ILE A 325 -0.14 12.47 -17.51
N THR A 326 -1.39 12.41 -17.97
CA THR A 326 -1.76 12.51 -19.39
C THR A 326 -2.94 13.48 -19.59
N ASN A 327 -2.86 14.35 -20.60
CA ASN A 327 -3.94 15.29 -21.02
C ASN A 327 -4.54 16.12 -19.87
N THR A 328 -3.73 16.46 -18.86
CA THR A 328 -4.18 17.11 -17.64
C THR A 328 -3.56 18.50 -17.57
N PRO A 329 -4.32 19.61 -17.54
CA PRO A 329 -3.77 20.98 -17.59
C PRO A 329 -2.72 21.29 -16.50
N ILE A 330 -2.97 20.86 -15.27
CA ILE A 330 -2.07 21.03 -14.11
C ILE A 330 -1.77 19.65 -13.51
N GLY A 331 -0.50 19.24 -13.55
CA GLY A 331 -0.06 17.97 -12.95
C GLY A 331 -0.21 17.97 -11.42
N ILE A 332 0.43 18.93 -10.74
CA ILE A 332 0.34 19.13 -9.29
C ILE A 332 0.11 20.61 -8.97
N LEU A 333 -0.81 20.88 -8.04
CA LEU A 333 -1.05 22.19 -7.43
C LEU A 333 -0.50 22.20 -5.99
N THR A 334 0.46 23.09 -5.73
CA THR A 334 1.19 23.19 -4.45
C THR A 334 0.89 24.51 -3.74
N ALA A 335 1.03 24.53 -2.42
CA ALA A 335 1.09 25.75 -1.58
C ALA A 335 2.54 26.09 -1.19
N TYR A 336 3.55 25.48 -1.83
CA TYR A 336 4.94 25.77 -1.57
C TYR A 336 5.49 26.96 -2.39
N ASP A 337 5.98 27.95 -1.68
CA ASP A 337 6.90 28.97 -2.19
C ASP A 337 7.92 29.37 -1.09
N SER A 338 8.62 30.50 -1.26
CA SER A 338 9.60 30.99 -0.28
C SER A 338 8.99 31.62 0.98
N THR A 339 7.67 31.78 1.03
CA THR A 339 6.89 32.37 2.13
C THR A 339 6.07 31.36 2.93
N THR A 340 5.96 30.10 2.46
CA THR A 340 5.18 29.05 3.13
C THR A 340 5.56 28.84 4.59
N VAL A 341 4.54 28.72 5.44
CA VAL A 341 4.59 28.48 6.88
C VAL A 341 3.71 27.28 7.23
N PRO A 342 4.19 26.30 8.02
CA PRO A 342 5.59 26.11 8.46
C PRO A 342 6.60 25.93 7.32
N VAL A 343 7.91 26.06 7.62
CA VAL A 343 8.96 26.32 6.59
C VAL A 343 9.19 25.13 5.64
N THR A 344 8.89 23.92 6.09
CA THR A 344 8.97 22.67 5.31
C THR A 344 7.59 22.11 4.94
N ALA A 345 6.50 22.78 5.34
CA ALA A 345 5.16 22.36 4.97
C ALA A 345 4.92 22.42 3.46
N ASN A 346 4.09 21.52 2.95
CA ASN A 346 3.90 21.28 1.52
C ASN A 346 5.16 20.74 0.79
N SER A 347 6.09 20.07 1.49
CA SER A 347 7.25 19.44 0.85
C SER A 347 6.84 18.38 -0.17
N LEU A 348 7.33 18.47 -1.40
CA LEU A 348 7.04 17.53 -2.49
C LEU A 348 8.34 16.97 -3.07
N VAL A 349 8.38 15.67 -3.34
CA VAL A 349 9.45 15.04 -4.13
C VAL A 349 8.85 14.17 -5.24
N MET A 350 9.37 14.32 -6.45
CA MET A 350 9.01 13.54 -7.63
C MET A 350 10.24 12.83 -8.22
N GLU A 351 10.10 11.56 -8.60
CA GLU A 351 11.12 10.83 -9.36
C GLU A 351 10.48 9.90 -10.41
N ASN A 352 11.00 9.92 -11.64
CA ASN A 352 10.50 9.10 -12.76
C ASN A 352 8.98 9.32 -13.02
N VAL A 353 8.57 10.58 -13.15
CA VAL A 353 7.18 10.96 -13.46
C VAL A 353 7.07 11.35 -14.93
N VAL A 354 6.31 10.57 -15.70
CA VAL A 354 6.07 10.77 -17.13
C VAL A 354 4.90 11.73 -17.33
N LEU A 355 5.09 12.75 -18.16
CA LEU A 355 4.08 13.71 -18.58
C LEU A 355 3.78 13.52 -20.07
N ASN A 356 2.50 13.49 -20.43
CA ASN A 356 2.02 13.45 -21.81
C ASN A 356 0.96 14.52 -22.02
N ASN A 357 1.27 15.61 -22.73
CA ASN A 357 0.35 16.73 -22.91
C ASN A 357 -0.18 17.30 -21.57
N VAL A 358 0.75 17.61 -20.65
CA VAL A 358 0.49 18.24 -19.35
C VAL A 358 1.23 19.58 -19.32
N PRO A 359 0.61 20.71 -19.75
CA PRO A 359 1.31 21.98 -19.96
C PRO A 359 2.04 22.52 -18.73
N THR A 360 1.42 22.39 -17.55
CA THR A 360 2.01 22.78 -16.27
C THR A 360 2.23 21.54 -15.41
N ALA A 361 3.47 21.24 -15.05
CA ALA A 361 3.78 20.09 -14.21
C ALA A 361 3.54 20.39 -12.72
N VAL A 362 4.03 21.54 -12.23
CA VAL A 362 3.80 22.01 -10.86
C VAL A 362 3.48 23.51 -10.88
N GLN A 363 2.41 23.90 -10.18
CA GLN A 363 1.95 25.29 -10.06
C GLN A 363 1.67 25.66 -8.61
N VAL A 364 2.01 26.88 -8.20
CA VAL A 364 1.53 27.43 -6.93
C VAL A 364 0.05 27.79 -7.03
N ALA A 365 -0.75 27.47 -6.02
CA ALA A 365 -2.17 27.82 -5.95
C ALA A 365 -2.39 29.33 -6.05
N GLY A 366 -3.13 29.78 -7.07
CA GLY A 366 -3.31 31.20 -7.39
C GLY A 366 -2.04 31.94 -7.84
N GLY A 367 -0.92 31.22 -8.00
CA GLY A 367 0.42 31.75 -8.29
C GLY A 367 1.03 31.20 -9.58
N PRO A 368 2.36 31.31 -9.74
CA PRO A 368 3.05 30.94 -10.98
C PRO A 368 3.22 29.42 -11.16
N THR A 369 3.44 29.01 -12.41
CA THR A 369 4.07 27.72 -12.74
C THR A 369 5.51 27.70 -12.22
N VAL A 370 5.84 26.72 -11.39
CA VAL A 370 7.21 26.50 -10.84
C VAL A 370 7.94 25.34 -11.52
N LEU A 371 7.21 24.43 -12.17
CA LEU A 371 7.75 23.49 -13.14
C LEU A 371 6.85 23.45 -14.39
N ALA A 372 7.39 23.87 -15.53
CA ALA A 372 6.75 23.70 -16.83
C ALA A 372 6.73 22.22 -17.23
N GLY A 373 5.66 21.78 -17.88
CA GLY A 373 5.50 20.40 -18.36
C GLY A 373 5.63 20.30 -19.88
N GLY A 374 4.70 19.56 -20.50
CA GLY A 374 4.65 19.25 -21.92
C GLY A 374 4.41 17.75 -22.14
N SER A 375 5.19 17.14 -23.04
CA SER A 375 5.36 15.69 -23.13
C SER A 375 6.83 15.36 -22.88
N THR A 376 7.15 14.85 -21.69
CA THR A 376 8.52 14.70 -21.16
C THR A 376 8.53 13.79 -19.92
N THR A 377 9.71 13.38 -19.43
CA THR A 377 9.85 12.68 -18.14
C THR A 377 10.60 13.55 -17.14
N ILE A 378 9.98 13.80 -15.98
CA ILE A 378 10.66 14.37 -14.81
C ILE A 378 11.55 13.27 -14.23
N ALA A 379 12.86 13.39 -14.42
CA ALA A 379 13.85 12.48 -13.84
C ALA A 379 13.82 12.55 -12.31
N ALA A 380 14.11 13.74 -11.75
CA ALA A 380 13.85 14.08 -10.36
C ALA A 380 13.62 15.59 -10.18
N TRP A 381 12.70 15.96 -9.29
CA TRP A 381 12.38 17.34 -8.91
C TRP A 381 11.75 17.36 -7.51
N GLY A 382 12.00 18.39 -6.71
CA GLY A 382 11.35 18.52 -5.41
C GLY A 382 11.39 19.93 -4.84
N GLU A 383 10.71 20.11 -3.72
CA GLU A 383 10.63 21.35 -2.95
C GLU A 383 10.52 21.08 -1.44
N GLY A 384 11.03 22.01 -0.63
CA GLY A 384 11.16 21.85 0.82
C GLY A 384 12.60 22.10 1.30
N HIS A 385 13.03 21.39 2.34
CA HIS A 385 14.42 21.41 2.82
C HIS A 385 15.22 20.20 2.33
N ARG A 386 16.45 20.45 1.81
CA ARG A 386 17.40 19.41 1.43
C ARG A 386 18.68 19.39 2.27
N TYR A 387 19.25 18.19 2.37
CA TYR A 387 20.52 17.88 3.01
C TYR A 387 21.33 16.97 2.08
N THR A 388 22.33 17.51 1.38
CA THR A 388 23.08 16.77 0.33
C THR A 388 24.61 16.87 0.50
N PRO A 389 25.20 16.29 1.56
CA PRO A 389 24.58 15.61 2.71
C PRO A 389 24.35 16.56 3.90
N LYS A 390 24.67 17.85 3.72
CA LYS A 390 24.49 18.93 4.70
C LYS A 390 23.38 19.86 4.25
N GLY A 391 22.75 20.51 5.22
CA GLY A 391 21.65 21.44 5.08
C GLY A 391 21.44 22.21 6.40
N PRO A 392 20.26 22.81 6.62
CA PRO A 392 19.14 22.86 5.67
C PRO A 392 19.47 23.78 4.48
N GLU A 393 19.04 23.40 3.28
CA GLU A 393 18.89 24.31 2.14
C GLU A 393 17.43 24.29 1.68
N ARG A 394 16.76 25.45 1.69
CA ARG A 394 15.41 25.61 1.13
C ARG A 394 15.48 25.63 -0.39
N PHE A 395 14.82 24.69 -1.06
CA PHE A 395 14.88 24.52 -2.51
C PHE A 395 13.50 24.30 -3.13
N GLN A 396 13.41 24.55 -4.43
CA GLN A 396 12.30 24.21 -5.32
C GLN A 396 12.91 24.03 -6.72
N GLY A 397 13.05 22.78 -7.20
CA GLY A 397 13.80 22.51 -8.42
C GLY A 397 14.25 21.07 -8.64
N SER A 398 14.87 20.83 -9.80
CA SER A 398 15.47 19.54 -10.15
C SER A 398 16.71 19.22 -9.31
N PHE A 399 16.91 17.93 -9.08
CA PHE A 399 18.09 17.37 -8.39
C PHE A 399 18.51 16.05 -9.05
N ALA A 400 19.56 15.39 -8.53
CA ALA A 400 20.02 14.12 -9.07
C ALA A 400 19.11 12.96 -8.59
N PRO A 401 18.47 12.18 -9.49
CA PRO A 401 17.68 11.02 -9.08
C PRO A 401 18.56 9.99 -8.37
N ASN A 402 17.93 9.15 -7.55
CA ASN A 402 18.59 8.04 -6.89
C ASN A 402 19.18 7.08 -7.92
N ASN A 403 20.42 6.63 -7.69
CA ASN A 403 20.99 5.52 -8.44
C ASN A 403 20.29 4.23 -8.01
N ARG A 404 19.24 3.82 -8.74
CA ARG A 404 18.42 2.65 -8.41
C ARG A 404 19.15 1.35 -8.79
N PRO A 405 19.43 0.43 -7.85
CA PRO A 405 19.98 -0.90 -8.16
C PRO A 405 19.15 -1.64 -9.21
N ALA A 406 19.83 -2.22 -10.20
CA ALA A 406 19.19 -2.98 -11.28
C ALA A 406 18.35 -4.17 -10.78
N SER A 407 18.64 -4.72 -9.59
CA SER A 407 17.87 -5.80 -8.99
C SER A 407 16.56 -5.35 -8.32
N LEU A 408 16.38 -4.05 -8.06
CA LEU A 408 15.15 -3.49 -7.48
C LEU A 408 14.11 -3.06 -8.52
N VAL A 409 14.48 -3.01 -9.80
CA VAL A 409 13.67 -2.39 -10.86
C VAL A 409 13.24 -3.36 -11.95
N SER A 410 12.05 -3.12 -12.50
CA SER A 410 11.49 -3.81 -13.67
C SER A 410 10.89 -2.77 -14.61
N GLY A 411 11.24 -2.81 -15.90
CA GLY A 411 10.79 -1.82 -16.88
C GLY A 411 11.17 -0.36 -16.55
N GLY A 412 12.23 -0.14 -15.76
CA GLY A 412 12.66 1.18 -15.28
C GLY A 412 11.91 1.72 -14.04
N LYS A 413 10.82 1.07 -13.63
CA LYS A 413 10.10 1.35 -12.39
C LYS A 413 10.58 0.40 -11.29
N TYR A 414 10.30 0.68 -10.02
CA TYR A 414 10.48 -0.33 -8.97
C TYR A 414 9.60 -1.55 -9.22
N TYR A 415 10.10 -2.74 -8.90
CA TYR A 415 9.27 -3.95 -8.93
C TYR A 415 8.12 -3.80 -7.92
N VAL A 416 6.90 -4.13 -8.37
CA VAL A 416 5.69 -4.16 -7.55
C VAL A 416 4.89 -5.42 -7.85
N ARG A 417 4.20 -5.95 -6.84
CA ARG A 417 3.34 -7.13 -6.99
C ARG A 417 2.20 -7.08 -5.96
N SER A 418 0.96 -7.09 -6.41
CA SER A 418 -0.21 -7.15 -5.53
C SER A 418 -0.40 -8.52 -4.88
N LYS A 419 -1.12 -8.53 -3.75
CA LYS A 419 -1.51 -9.75 -3.03
C LYS A 419 -2.09 -10.80 -3.99
N PRO A 420 -1.48 -11.99 -4.11
CA PRO A 420 -2.03 -13.07 -4.91
C PRO A 420 -3.37 -13.53 -4.33
N GLN A 421 -4.43 -13.56 -5.13
CA GLN A 421 -5.73 -14.09 -4.70
C GLN A 421 -6.01 -15.48 -5.28
N TYR A 422 -5.13 -15.99 -6.14
CA TYR A 422 -5.22 -17.33 -6.74
C TYR A 422 -6.50 -17.54 -7.58
N GLU A 423 -6.92 -16.47 -8.25
CA GLU A 423 -8.10 -16.31 -9.10
C GLU A 423 -8.41 -17.53 -9.98
N THR A 424 -7.37 -18.11 -10.60
CA THR A 424 -7.49 -19.22 -11.56
C THR A 424 -7.43 -20.62 -10.96
N LEU A 425 -7.20 -20.77 -9.64
CA LEU A 425 -7.13 -22.07 -8.98
C LEU A 425 -8.52 -22.56 -8.55
N PRO A 426 -8.85 -23.86 -8.71
CA PRO A 426 -10.04 -24.45 -8.12
C PRO A 426 -9.85 -24.68 -6.62
N ALA A 427 -10.95 -24.75 -5.85
CA ALA A 427 -10.91 -25.04 -4.41
C ALA A 427 -10.20 -26.37 -4.05
N SER A 428 -10.13 -27.33 -4.98
CA SER A 428 -9.38 -28.58 -4.82
C SER A 428 -7.86 -28.41 -4.81
N SER A 429 -7.32 -27.26 -5.22
CA SER A 429 -5.89 -26.92 -5.13
C SER A 429 -5.50 -26.31 -3.78
N PHE A 430 -6.43 -26.25 -2.82
CA PHE A 430 -6.22 -25.74 -1.47
C PHE A 430 -6.23 -26.89 -0.46
N ALA A 431 -5.45 -26.72 0.61
CA ALA A 431 -5.28 -27.69 1.68
C ALA A 431 -5.60 -27.02 3.03
N SER A 432 -6.83 -27.20 3.51
CA SER A 432 -7.29 -26.68 4.81
C SER A 432 -6.49 -27.29 5.97
N VAL A 433 -5.96 -26.43 6.85
CA VAL A 433 -5.26 -26.87 8.06
C VAL A 433 -6.21 -27.57 9.04
N ARG A 434 -7.48 -27.15 9.11
CA ARG A 434 -8.47 -27.79 10.00
C ARG A 434 -8.93 -29.15 9.48
N SER A 435 -9.09 -29.30 8.17
CA SER A 435 -9.30 -30.61 7.53
C SER A 435 -8.10 -31.56 7.73
N ALA A 436 -6.89 -31.02 7.91
CA ALA A 436 -5.69 -31.78 8.24
C ALA A 436 -5.49 -32.04 9.75
N GLY A 437 -6.44 -31.62 10.61
CA GLY A 437 -6.45 -31.94 12.04
C GLY A 437 -5.87 -30.87 12.96
N ALA A 438 -5.50 -29.68 12.45
CA ALA A 438 -5.21 -28.53 13.31
C ALA A 438 -6.52 -27.97 13.90
N THR A 439 -6.55 -27.63 15.19
CA THR A 439 -7.79 -27.24 15.86
C THR A 439 -8.15 -25.77 15.66
N GLY A 440 -7.17 -24.87 15.66
CA GLY A 440 -7.37 -23.42 15.63
C GLY A 440 -8.00 -22.84 16.90
N ASN A 441 -7.98 -23.57 18.03
CA ASN A 441 -8.76 -23.26 19.24
C ASN A 441 -8.02 -22.45 20.33
N GLY A 442 -6.77 -22.01 20.06
CA GLY A 442 -5.93 -21.24 20.99
C GLY A 442 -5.34 -22.03 22.17
N GLN A 443 -5.63 -23.33 22.29
CA GLN A 443 -5.33 -24.14 23.48
C GLN A 443 -4.56 -25.43 23.15
N THR A 444 -4.97 -26.16 22.10
CA THR A 444 -4.32 -27.38 21.63
C THR A 444 -3.01 -27.04 20.91
N ASP A 445 -1.99 -27.88 21.11
CA ASP A 445 -0.73 -27.80 20.38
C ASP A 445 -0.90 -28.33 18.94
N ASP A 446 -1.14 -27.41 18.01
CA ASP A 446 -1.37 -27.70 16.60
C ASP A 446 -0.06 -27.88 15.80
N THR A 447 1.12 -27.75 16.42
CA THR A 447 2.44 -27.71 15.74
C THR A 447 2.63 -28.85 14.74
N ASN A 448 2.34 -30.09 15.15
CA ASN A 448 2.54 -31.26 14.30
C ASN A 448 1.54 -31.33 13.14
N ALA A 449 0.30 -30.90 13.35
CA ALA A 449 -0.71 -30.87 12.30
C ALA A 449 -0.36 -29.83 11.24
N LEU A 450 -0.01 -28.60 11.68
CA LEU A 450 0.45 -27.53 10.79
C LEU A 450 1.70 -27.91 10.00
N GLN A 451 2.71 -28.49 10.65
CA GLN A 451 3.95 -28.85 9.94
C GLN A 451 3.71 -29.95 8.89
N ASN A 452 2.84 -30.92 9.20
CA ASN A 452 2.49 -32.00 8.27
C ASN A 452 1.71 -31.48 7.05
N ILE A 453 0.72 -30.58 7.24
CA ILE A 453 -0.06 -30.05 6.13
C ILE A 453 0.74 -29.07 5.26
N ILE A 454 1.58 -28.21 5.86
CA ILE A 454 2.48 -27.33 5.11
C ILE A 454 3.43 -28.15 4.22
N ASN A 455 4.05 -29.20 4.77
CA ASN A 455 4.97 -30.05 4.02
C ASN A 455 4.27 -30.81 2.88
N SER A 456 3.14 -31.45 3.16
CA SER A 456 2.41 -32.28 2.19
C SER A 456 1.72 -31.44 1.10
N ALA A 457 1.10 -30.32 1.44
CA ALA A 457 0.52 -29.40 0.46
C ALA A 457 1.59 -28.80 -0.46
N THR A 458 2.73 -28.35 0.09
CA THR A 458 3.85 -27.84 -0.72
C THR A 458 4.40 -28.91 -1.66
N SER A 459 4.56 -30.15 -1.18
CA SER A 459 4.99 -31.28 -2.02
C SER A 459 3.99 -31.63 -3.14
N ALA A 460 2.71 -31.31 -2.97
CA ALA A 460 1.66 -31.46 -3.97
C ALA A 460 1.50 -30.23 -4.89
N GLY A 461 2.17 -29.11 -4.61
CA GLY A 461 1.94 -27.83 -5.30
C GLY A 461 0.61 -27.15 -4.93
N HIS A 462 -0.01 -27.55 -3.81
CA HIS A 462 -1.25 -26.97 -3.29
C HIS A 462 -0.97 -25.73 -2.43
N VAL A 463 -1.95 -24.82 -2.36
CA VAL A 463 -1.94 -23.68 -1.43
C VAL A 463 -2.40 -24.16 -0.04
N VAL A 464 -1.65 -23.87 1.00
CA VAL A 464 -2.07 -24.11 2.39
C VAL A 464 -3.12 -23.05 2.75
N TYR A 465 -4.32 -23.51 3.10
CA TYR A 465 -5.41 -22.64 3.55
C TYR A 465 -5.49 -22.71 5.07
N PHE A 466 -5.13 -21.61 5.73
CA PHE A 466 -5.40 -21.44 7.16
C PHE A 466 -6.84 -20.95 7.32
N ASP A 467 -7.75 -21.87 7.63
CA ASP A 467 -9.10 -21.53 8.10
C ASP A 467 -9.00 -20.59 9.32
N SER A 468 -10.00 -19.75 9.57
CA SER A 468 -9.92 -18.78 10.66
C SER A 468 -9.73 -19.44 12.04
N GLY A 469 -8.89 -18.86 12.90
CA GLY A 469 -8.59 -19.44 14.21
C GLY A 469 -7.28 -18.95 14.81
N THR A 470 -6.95 -19.50 15.98
CA THR A 470 -5.67 -19.30 16.67
C THR A 470 -4.98 -20.63 16.88
N TYR A 471 -3.88 -20.85 16.16
CA TYR A 471 -3.14 -22.09 16.13
C TYR A 471 -1.95 -22.01 17.07
N LYS A 472 -2.08 -22.61 18.24
CA LYS A 472 -1.05 -22.60 19.28
C LYS A 472 0.05 -23.61 18.93
N ILE A 473 1.31 -23.15 18.92
CA ILE A 473 2.48 -23.97 18.62
C ILE A 473 3.53 -23.89 19.72
N THR A 474 4.26 -24.99 19.94
CA THR A 474 5.27 -25.13 21.01
C THR A 474 6.70 -25.33 20.49
N LYS A 475 6.90 -25.36 19.16
CA LYS A 475 8.18 -25.44 18.47
C LYS A 475 8.11 -24.67 17.14
N THR A 476 9.26 -24.32 16.57
CA THR A 476 9.36 -23.68 15.25
C THR A 476 8.52 -24.39 14.19
N LEU A 477 7.67 -23.63 13.50
CA LEU A 477 7.00 -24.05 12.28
C LEU A 477 7.87 -23.65 11.07
N VAL A 478 8.23 -24.62 10.22
CA VAL A 478 9.06 -24.39 9.03
C VAL A 478 8.19 -24.31 7.79
N ILE A 479 8.28 -23.18 7.08
CA ILE A 479 7.71 -22.99 5.75
C ILE A 479 8.81 -23.34 4.72
N PRO A 480 8.65 -24.43 3.93
CA PRO A 480 9.64 -24.86 2.95
C PRO A 480 9.60 -24.00 1.67
N ALA A 481 10.66 -24.09 0.87
CA ALA A 481 10.69 -23.52 -0.47
C ALA A 481 9.59 -24.11 -1.36
N GLY A 482 8.94 -23.26 -2.17
CA GLY A 482 7.80 -23.61 -3.02
C GLY A 482 6.43 -23.46 -2.33
N ALA A 483 6.39 -23.18 -1.03
CA ALA A 483 5.14 -23.09 -0.29
C ALA A 483 4.30 -21.86 -0.66
N LYS A 484 2.98 -22.04 -0.69
CA LYS A 484 1.98 -20.98 -0.84
C LYS A 484 1.00 -21.04 0.32
N LEU A 485 0.74 -19.91 0.98
CA LEU A 485 -0.07 -19.82 2.20
C LEU A 485 -1.05 -18.65 2.12
N VAL A 486 -2.31 -18.89 2.50
CA VAL A 486 -3.35 -17.86 2.64
C VAL A 486 -4.25 -18.15 3.82
N GLY A 487 -4.68 -17.12 4.55
CA GLY A 487 -5.59 -17.23 5.70
C GLY A 487 -7.01 -16.71 5.47
N GLU A 488 -7.94 -17.11 6.34
CA GLU A 488 -9.33 -16.65 6.39
C GLU A 488 -9.54 -15.67 7.56
N GLY A 489 -9.59 -14.36 7.28
CA GLY A 489 -9.82 -13.34 8.31
C GLY A 489 -8.67 -13.19 9.32
N LEU A 490 -7.42 -13.18 8.82
CA LEU A 490 -6.18 -13.03 9.60
C LEU A 490 -5.99 -14.05 10.77
N PRO A 491 -6.02 -15.38 10.50
CA PRO A 491 -5.70 -16.41 11.49
C PRO A 491 -4.31 -16.23 12.09
N ILE A 492 -4.19 -16.65 13.35
CA ILE A 492 -3.04 -16.36 14.21
C ILE A 492 -2.22 -17.64 14.43
N ILE A 493 -0.92 -17.61 14.12
CA ILE A 493 0.07 -18.59 14.63
C ILE A 493 0.58 -18.06 15.97
N LEU A 494 0.33 -18.78 17.05
CA LEU A 494 0.55 -18.33 18.43
C LEU A 494 1.64 -19.15 19.12
N SER A 495 2.81 -18.55 19.41
CA SER A 495 3.87 -19.22 20.16
C SER A 495 3.48 -19.42 21.63
N SER A 496 3.85 -20.56 22.21
CA SER A 496 3.60 -20.84 23.62
C SER A 496 4.61 -21.84 24.20
N GLY A 497 4.74 -21.86 25.53
CA GLY A 497 5.59 -22.81 26.26
C GLY A 497 7.06 -22.39 26.36
N SER A 498 7.90 -23.26 26.92
CA SER A 498 9.28 -22.92 27.28
C SER A 498 10.25 -22.81 26.10
N PHE A 499 9.93 -23.40 24.93
CA PHE A 499 10.84 -23.43 23.77
C PHE A 499 11.18 -22.04 23.24
N PHE A 500 10.24 -21.09 23.30
CA PHE A 500 10.46 -19.69 22.90
C PHE A 500 10.70 -18.74 24.09
N ASN A 501 10.94 -19.25 25.30
CA ASN A 501 11.09 -18.42 26.50
C ASN A 501 12.50 -18.45 27.11
N ASP A 502 13.52 -18.42 26.25
CA ASP A 502 14.91 -18.15 26.64
C ASP A 502 15.53 -17.05 25.75
N MET A 503 15.66 -15.84 26.28
CA MET A 503 16.29 -14.71 25.61
C MET A 503 17.79 -14.90 25.29
N ASN A 504 18.44 -15.91 25.87
CA ASN A 504 19.86 -16.22 25.64
C ASN A 504 20.04 -17.27 24.52
N ASN A 505 18.94 -17.93 24.10
CA ASN A 505 18.91 -18.91 23.01
C ASN A 505 17.60 -18.75 22.19
N PRO A 506 17.38 -17.58 21.57
CA PRO A 506 16.13 -17.28 20.88
C PRO A 506 15.83 -18.27 19.75
N GLN A 507 14.54 -18.56 19.55
CA GLN A 507 14.04 -19.53 18.57
C GLN A 507 12.99 -18.87 17.67
N PRO A 508 12.96 -19.18 16.36
CA PRO A 508 11.92 -18.66 15.49
C PRO A 508 10.59 -19.38 15.68
N VAL A 509 9.50 -18.61 15.75
CA VAL A 509 8.12 -19.11 15.77
C VAL A 509 7.76 -19.65 14.39
N VAL A 510 7.97 -18.84 13.35
CA VAL A 510 7.92 -19.26 11.93
C VAL A 510 9.29 -19.07 11.29
N ARG A 511 9.78 -20.11 10.61
CA ARG A 511 11.04 -20.12 9.84
C ARG A 511 10.74 -20.31 8.35
N VAL A 512 11.04 -19.31 7.52
CA VAL A 512 10.81 -19.35 6.06
C VAL A 512 12.10 -19.73 5.34
N GLY A 513 12.16 -20.97 4.86
CA GLY A 513 13.38 -21.63 4.42
C GLY A 513 14.34 -21.95 5.58
N THR A 514 15.19 -22.95 5.41
CA THR A 514 16.38 -23.11 6.26
C THR A 514 17.49 -22.15 5.81
N PRO A 515 18.46 -21.78 6.66
CA PRO A 515 19.64 -21.03 6.25
C PRO A 515 20.30 -21.61 4.99
N GLY A 516 20.52 -20.77 3.98
CA GLY A 516 21.07 -21.18 2.68
C GLY A 516 20.12 -21.89 1.73
N ALA A 517 18.84 -22.06 2.05
CA ALA A 517 17.84 -22.59 1.11
C ALA A 517 17.52 -21.59 0.00
N THR A 518 17.23 -22.11 -1.20
CA THR A 518 16.79 -21.32 -2.36
C THR A 518 15.39 -21.71 -2.81
N GLY A 519 14.68 -20.77 -3.46
CA GLY A 519 13.35 -20.98 -4.01
C GLY A 519 12.44 -19.78 -3.76
N GLN A 520 11.12 -19.97 -3.93
CA GLN A 520 10.10 -18.93 -3.74
C GLN A 520 9.09 -19.34 -2.66
N VAL A 521 8.57 -18.37 -1.90
CA VAL A 521 7.40 -18.53 -1.01
C VAL A 521 6.40 -17.40 -1.27
N GLU A 522 5.11 -17.71 -1.18
CA GLU A 522 4.02 -16.74 -1.22
C GLU A 522 3.18 -16.89 0.05
N TRP A 523 3.05 -15.83 0.85
CA TRP A 523 2.34 -15.87 2.13
C TRP A 523 1.39 -14.67 2.23
N SER A 524 0.15 -14.90 2.68
CA SER A 524 -0.87 -13.86 2.73
C SER A 524 -1.89 -14.05 3.85
N ASP A 525 -2.49 -12.95 4.29
CA ASP A 525 -3.67 -12.90 5.18
C ASP A 525 -3.48 -13.61 6.53
N MET A 526 -2.39 -13.31 7.28
CA MET A 526 -2.06 -14.01 8.53
C MET A 526 -1.39 -13.14 9.60
N ILE A 527 -1.45 -13.60 10.86
CA ILE A 527 -0.74 -12.98 12.00
C ILE A 527 0.18 -14.02 12.65
N VAL A 528 1.40 -13.62 13.02
CA VAL A 528 2.25 -14.37 13.98
C VAL A 528 2.26 -13.64 15.32
N SER A 529 2.21 -14.39 16.42
CA SER A 529 1.98 -13.85 17.76
C SER A 529 2.57 -14.72 18.86
N THR A 530 2.51 -14.26 20.11
CA THR A 530 3.06 -14.90 21.30
C THR A 530 2.03 -14.93 22.45
N GLN A 531 2.09 -15.96 23.29
CA GLN A 531 1.23 -16.13 24.47
C GLN A 531 2.06 -16.02 25.75
N GLY A 532 1.81 -14.97 26.55
CA GLY A 532 2.49 -14.69 27.80
C GLY A 532 3.99 -14.38 27.61
N ALA A 533 4.79 -14.72 28.62
CA ALA A 533 6.24 -14.55 28.56
C ALA A 533 6.86 -15.50 27.53
N GLN A 534 7.41 -14.95 26.45
CA GLN A 534 8.05 -15.65 25.33
C GLN A 534 9.34 -14.89 24.96
N ALA A 535 10.20 -14.67 25.95
CA ALA A 535 11.35 -13.75 25.87
C ALA A 535 12.44 -14.13 24.85
N GLY A 536 12.37 -15.33 24.27
CA GLY A 536 13.23 -15.84 23.20
C GLY A 536 12.53 -15.96 21.84
N ALA A 537 11.28 -15.52 21.67
CA ALA A 537 10.56 -15.65 20.40
C ALA A 537 11.08 -14.65 19.35
N THR A 538 11.67 -15.14 18.26
CA THR A 538 11.76 -14.41 17.00
C THR A 538 10.51 -14.78 16.19
N LEU A 539 9.58 -13.87 15.92
CA LEU A 539 8.29 -14.29 15.36
C LEU A 539 8.43 -14.81 13.92
N ILE A 540 9.20 -14.11 13.07
CA ILE A 540 9.49 -14.53 11.70
C ILE A 540 11.01 -14.53 11.45
N GLU A 541 11.59 -15.69 11.13
CA GLU A 541 12.97 -15.81 10.62
C GLU A 541 12.94 -16.17 9.14
N TRP A 542 13.34 -15.25 8.27
CA TRP A 542 13.36 -15.42 6.83
C TRP A 542 14.79 -15.68 6.33
N ASN A 543 15.03 -16.89 5.81
CA ASN A 543 16.34 -17.33 5.31
C ASN A 543 16.41 -17.46 3.79
N LEU A 544 15.26 -17.55 3.12
CA LEU A 544 15.14 -18.04 1.75
C LEU A 544 15.74 -17.06 0.73
N ALA A 545 16.61 -17.57 -0.14
CA ALA A 545 17.16 -16.86 -1.28
C ALA A 545 16.32 -17.11 -2.54
N THR A 546 15.68 -16.05 -3.04
CA THR A 546 14.90 -16.08 -4.29
C THR A 546 15.69 -15.47 -5.44
N SER A 547 15.49 -15.99 -6.65
CA SER A 547 15.97 -15.42 -7.91
C SER A 547 14.84 -15.43 -8.96
N GLY A 548 14.90 -14.49 -9.91
CA GLY A 548 13.77 -14.23 -10.81
C GLY A 548 12.64 -13.50 -10.07
N THR A 549 11.41 -14.03 -10.12
CA THR A 549 10.26 -13.48 -9.40
C THR A 549 10.48 -13.57 -7.88
N PRO A 550 10.45 -12.46 -7.12
CA PRO A 550 10.60 -12.47 -5.67
C PRO A 550 9.61 -13.39 -4.93
N SER A 551 10.04 -13.88 -3.77
CA SER A 551 9.11 -14.33 -2.73
C SER A 551 8.32 -13.13 -2.22
N GLY A 552 7.17 -13.35 -1.57
CA GLY A 552 6.46 -12.24 -0.96
C GLY A 552 5.52 -12.58 0.18
N MET A 553 5.25 -11.56 0.99
CA MET A 553 4.32 -11.59 2.11
C MET A 553 3.39 -10.37 2.09
N TRP A 554 2.08 -10.59 2.03
CA TRP A 554 1.04 -9.56 1.88
C TRP A 554 0.01 -9.65 3.00
N ASP A 555 -0.21 -8.58 3.77
CA ASP A 555 -1.07 -8.62 4.97
C ASP A 555 -0.67 -9.75 5.92
N VAL A 556 0.64 -9.91 6.10
CA VAL A 556 1.25 -10.79 7.09
C VAL A 556 1.86 -9.90 8.18
N HIS A 557 1.37 -10.03 9.40
CA HIS A 557 1.68 -9.12 10.51
C HIS A 557 2.30 -9.87 11.70
N THR A 558 3.04 -9.16 12.57
CA THR A 558 3.28 -9.62 13.94
C THR A 558 2.45 -8.79 14.92
N ARG A 559 1.83 -9.46 15.90
CA ARG A 559 1.02 -8.82 16.94
C ARG A 559 1.41 -9.39 18.31
N ILE A 560 2.17 -8.63 19.09
CA ILE A 560 2.74 -9.09 20.36
C ILE A 560 1.93 -8.51 21.52
N GLY A 561 1.00 -9.32 22.05
CA GLY A 561 0.07 -8.95 23.12
C GLY A 561 -1.07 -8.00 22.71
N GLY A 562 -1.81 -7.48 23.69
CA GLY A 562 -2.90 -6.51 23.47
C GLY A 562 -4.24 -7.08 22.99
N PHE A 563 -4.37 -8.41 22.86
CA PHE A 563 -5.58 -9.06 22.32
C PHE A 563 -6.02 -10.30 23.13
N ALA A 564 -7.27 -10.71 22.96
CA ALA A 564 -7.85 -11.86 23.68
C ALA A 564 -7.05 -13.16 23.48
N GLY A 565 -6.69 -13.84 24.57
CA GLY A 565 -5.93 -15.10 24.54
C GLY A 565 -4.41 -14.96 24.44
N SER A 566 -3.88 -13.74 24.30
CA SER A 566 -2.44 -13.45 24.36
C SER A 566 -1.82 -13.60 25.75
N GLU A 567 -2.62 -13.64 26.81
CA GLU A 567 -2.17 -13.53 28.22
C GLU A 567 -1.39 -12.23 28.53
N LEU A 568 -1.51 -11.23 27.65
CA LEU A 568 -0.79 -9.95 27.66
C LEU A 568 -1.80 -8.80 27.46
N LEU A 569 -2.87 -8.80 28.25
CA LEU A 569 -3.89 -7.74 28.30
C LEU A 569 -3.54 -6.71 29.41
N LEU A 570 -4.30 -5.62 29.52
CA LEU A 570 -4.12 -4.59 30.56
C LEU A 570 -4.07 -5.18 31.99
N ALA A 571 -4.86 -6.23 32.24
CA ALA A 571 -4.90 -6.92 33.54
C ALA A 571 -3.62 -7.73 33.85
N ASN A 572 -2.82 -8.08 32.83
CA ASN A 572 -1.55 -8.78 32.95
C ASN A 572 -0.36 -7.80 32.96
N CYS A 573 -0.46 -6.73 32.17
CA CYS A 573 0.62 -5.82 31.81
C CYS A 573 0.26 -4.34 31.99
N PRO A 574 -0.26 -3.90 33.16
CA PRO A 574 -0.71 -2.52 33.35
C PRO A 574 0.45 -1.53 33.24
N THR A 575 0.15 -0.31 32.81
CA THR A 575 1.14 0.78 32.79
C THR A 575 1.70 1.07 34.18
N THR A 576 3.01 1.22 34.31
CA THR A 576 3.68 1.51 35.59
C THR A 576 4.45 2.85 35.63
N PRO A 577 3.86 3.99 35.20
CA PRO A 577 4.55 5.27 35.26
C PRO A 577 4.93 5.62 36.71
N GLY A 578 6.23 5.82 36.95
CA GLY A 578 6.78 6.03 38.30
C GLY A 578 7.27 4.77 39.02
N SER A 579 7.28 3.60 38.37
CA SER A 579 8.03 2.43 38.83
C SER A 579 9.04 1.97 37.77
N THR A 580 10.25 1.65 38.22
CA THR A 580 11.31 1.02 37.41
C THR A 580 11.29 -0.51 37.46
N ASN A 581 10.31 -1.10 38.18
CA ASN A 581 10.16 -2.54 38.30
C ASN A 581 9.59 -3.14 37.00
N ILE A 582 10.41 -3.89 36.28
CA ILE A 582 9.99 -4.58 35.06
C ILE A 582 9.12 -5.79 35.41
N ASN A 583 7.90 -5.85 34.87
CA ASN A 583 7.05 -7.04 34.94
C ASN A 583 7.59 -8.12 33.98
N THR A 584 8.30 -9.12 34.51
CA THR A 584 8.93 -10.18 33.71
C THR A 584 7.93 -11.05 32.94
N ASN A 585 6.65 -11.05 33.33
CA ASN A 585 5.61 -11.80 32.62
C ASN A 585 5.23 -11.15 31.28
N CYS A 586 5.55 -9.86 31.11
CA CYS A 586 5.27 -9.07 29.91
C CYS A 586 6.46 -9.00 28.94
N ILE A 587 7.51 -9.81 29.15
CA ILE A 587 8.63 -9.97 28.21
C ILE A 587 8.18 -10.95 27.12
N ALA A 588 7.53 -10.42 26.10
CA ALA A 588 6.64 -11.14 25.20
C ALA A 588 7.28 -11.58 23.88
N ALA A 589 8.42 -11.03 23.49
CA ALA A 589 9.19 -11.49 22.33
C ALA A 589 10.67 -11.06 22.39
N PHE A 590 11.53 -11.75 21.64
CA PHE A 590 12.91 -11.34 21.40
C PHE A 590 13.04 -10.41 20.19
N MET A 591 12.30 -10.70 19.12
CA MET A 591 12.31 -9.97 17.85
C MET A 591 11.02 -10.22 17.05
N SER A 592 10.48 -9.23 16.33
CA SER A 592 9.37 -9.46 15.40
C SER A 592 9.84 -10.18 14.13
N MET A 593 10.86 -9.68 13.42
CA MET A 593 11.32 -10.30 12.18
C MET A 593 12.84 -10.19 11.95
N HIS A 594 13.45 -11.29 11.49
CA HIS A 594 14.85 -11.37 11.06
C HIS A 594 14.92 -11.80 9.58
N ILE A 595 15.42 -10.95 8.70
CA ILE A 595 15.82 -11.31 7.33
C ILE A 595 17.33 -11.60 7.37
N THR A 596 17.68 -12.88 7.34
CA THR A 596 19.02 -13.35 7.73
C THR A 596 20.06 -13.20 6.62
N ALA A 597 21.32 -13.30 7.00
CA ALA A 597 22.53 -13.30 6.15
C ALA A 597 22.41 -14.01 4.77
N SER A 598 21.61 -15.08 4.66
CA SER A 598 21.41 -15.85 3.40
C SER A 598 20.21 -15.44 2.55
N ALA A 599 19.26 -14.66 3.06
CA ALA A 599 18.02 -14.34 2.34
C ALA A 599 18.24 -13.39 1.16
N SER A 600 17.39 -13.46 0.13
CA SER A 600 17.38 -12.49 -0.99
C SER A 600 16.04 -12.49 -1.72
N GLY A 601 15.67 -11.37 -2.34
CA GLY A 601 14.50 -11.31 -3.23
C GLY A 601 13.18 -11.55 -2.50
N LEU A 602 12.93 -10.78 -1.44
CA LEU A 602 11.65 -10.76 -0.71
C LEU A 602 10.94 -9.42 -0.93
N TYR A 603 9.66 -9.51 -1.32
CA TYR A 603 8.72 -8.40 -1.46
C TYR A 603 7.76 -8.39 -0.26
N MET A 604 7.68 -7.27 0.44
CA MET A 604 6.88 -7.07 1.65
C MET A 604 5.83 -5.99 1.37
N GLU A 605 4.55 -6.27 1.59
CA GLU A 605 3.45 -5.32 1.40
C GLU A 605 2.45 -5.35 2.56
N ASN A 606 2.14 -4.19 3.12
CA ASN A 606 1.23 -4.01 4.26
C ASN A 606 1.59 -4.87 5.49
N ASN A 607 2.88 -5.10 5.73
CA ASN A 607 3.34 -5.85 6.89
C ASN A 607 3.47 -4.90 8.08
N TRP A 608 2.79 -5.25 9.17
CA TRP A 608 2.79 -4.48 10.41
C TRP A 608 3.44 -5.31 11.51
N PHE A 609 4.43 -4.76 12.19
CA PHE A 609 5.13 -5.39 13.30
C PHE A 609 4.85 -4.61 14.57
N TRP A 610 3.85 -5.03 15.34
CA TRP A 610 3.33 -4.24 16.46
C TRP A 610 3.48 -4.97 17.79
N VAL A 611 4.11 -4.29 18.74
CA VAL A 611 4.14 -4.65 20.17
C VAL A 611 3.07 -3.83 20.85
N ALA A 612 2.13 -4.46 21.54
CA ALA A 612 0.94 -3.76 21.99
C ALA A 612 1.26 -2.59 22.94
N ASP A 613 0.93 -1.38 22.49
CA ASP A 613 0.91 -0.15 23.29
C ASP A 613 -0.39 -0.01 24.09
N HIS A 614 -1.46 -0.70 23.67
CA HIS A 614 -2.77 -0.72 24.32
C HIS A 614 -3.49 -2.08 24.26
N ASP A 615 -4.56 -2.21 25.05
CA ASP A 615 -5.49 -3.33 25.08
C ASP A 615 -6.65 -3.09 24.09
N ILE A 616 -6.71 -3.91 23.03
CA ILE A 616 -7.70 -3.83 21.93
C ILE A 616 -9.09 -4.29 22.41
N GLU A 617 -9.20 -5.09 23.47
CA GLU A 617 -10.50 -5.48 24.02
C GLU A 617 -11.04 -4.44 25.03
N GLN A 618 -10.25 -3.40 25.34
CA GLN A 618 -10.59 -2.29 26.24
C GLN A 618 -10.39 -0.92 25.59
N GLY A 619 -10.68 -0.82 24.28
CA GLY A 619 -10.90 0.44 23.58
C GLY A 619 -9.71 1.41 23.56
N GLY A 620 -8.48 0.89 23.48
CA GLY A 620 -7.27 1.73 23.43
C GLY A 620 -6.65 2.07 24.78
N THR A 621 -7.03 1.38 25.87
CA THR A 621 -6.40 1.60 27.18
C THR A 621 -4.96 1.09 27.20
N GLN A 622 -3.98 1.96 27.45
CA GLN A 622 -2.54 1.68 27.34
C GLN A 622 -2.04 0.52 28.23
N THR A 623 -1.00 -0.18 27.77
CA THR A 623 -0.38 -1.36 28.42
C THR A 623 1.15 -1.27 28.37
N THR A 624 1.88 -2.12 29.10
CA THR A 624 3.37 -2.19 29.10
C THR A 624 3.85 -3.59 28.73
N ILE A 625 4.20 -3.79 27.46
CA ILE A 625 4.70 -5.06 26.93
C ILE A 625 6.08 -4.84 26.33
N TYR A 626 7.00 -5.78 26.58
CA TYR A 626 8.40 -5.68 26.17
C TYR A 626 8.71 -6.70 25.07
N ALA A 627 9.12 -6.20 23.91
CA ALA A 627 9.73 -6.99 22.85
C ALA A 627 11.02 -6.32 22.36
N GLY A 628 12.08 -7.10 22.16
CA GLY A 628 13.42 -6.52 22.00
C GLY A 628 13.60 -5.68 20.74
N ARG A 629 13.22 -6.22 19.57
CA ARG A 629 13.64 -5.72 18.25
C ARG A 629 12.51 -5.86 17.24
N GLY A 630 12.35 -4.89 16.34
CA GLY A 630 11.38 -4.95 15.25
C GLY A 630 11.85 -5.82 14.09
N LEU A 631 12.21 -5.19 12.98
CA LEU A 631 12.79 -5.84 11.80
C LEU A 631 14.31 -5.64 11.78
N LEU A 632 15.05 -6.75 11.81
CA LEU A 632 16.48 -6.81 11.48
C LEU A 632 16.66 -7.36 10.05
N ILE A 633 17.43 -6.65 9.21
CA ILE A 633 17.93 -7.16 7.94
C ILE A 633 19.46 -7.18 7.99
N ASP A 634 20.04 -8.39 8.06
CA ASP A 634 21.49 -8.61 7.97
C ASP A 634 21.90 -9.49 6.76
N SER A 635 20.98 -9.71 5.82
CA SER A 635 21.26 -10.31 4.52
C SER A 635 22.43 -9.64 3.80
N THR A 636 23.45 -10.43 3.50
CA THR A 636 24.63 -10.00 2.74
C THR A 636 24.40 -10.00 1.22
N ALA A 637 23.34 -10.68 0.77
CA ALA A 637 22.92 -10.79 -0.63
C ALA A 637 22.07 -9.59 -1.07
N GLY A 638 21.13 -9.15 -0.22
CA GLY A 638 20.28 -7.98 -0.46
C GLY A 638 19.13 -8.20 -1.46
N THR A 639 18.61 -7.09 -1.98
CA THR A 639 17.44 -7.01 -2.88
C THR A 639 16.12 -7.30 -2.17
N PHE A 640 15.55 -6.25 -1.58
CA PHE A 640 14.29 -6.28 -0.84
C PHE A 640 13.41 -5.05 -1.15
N TRP A 641 12.10 -5.21 -1.05
CA TRP A 641 11.11 -4.13 -1.20
C TRP A 641 10.17 -4.14 0.00
N LEU A 642 10.10 -3.02 0.74
CA LEU A 642 9.23 -2.85 1.90
C LEU A 642 8.19 -1.78 1.57
N VAL A 643 6.99 -2.21 1.18
CA VAL A 643 5.93 -1.36 0.61
C VAL A 643 4.81 -1.15 1.64
N GLY A 644 4.71 0.05 2.20
CA GLY A 644 3.75 0.37 3.25
C GLY A 644 3.89 -0.54 4.48
N THR A 645 5.10 -0.65 5.03
CA THR A 645 5.36 -1.46 6.23
C THR A 645 5.53 -0.57 7.46
N ALA A 646 5.06 -1.04 8.61
CA ALA A 646 5.25 -0.35 9.90
C ALA A 646 5.86 -1.29 10.95
N SER A 647 6.65 -0.73 11.87
CA SER A 647 7.29 -1.46 12.97
C SER A 647 7.32 -0.59 14.22
N GLU A 648 6.77 -1.06 15.33
CA GLU A 648 6.39 -0.17 16.45
C GLU A 648 6.59 -0.78 17.83
N HIS A 649 6.95 0.09 18.78
CA HIS A 649 7.01 -0.15 20.22
C HIS A 649 7.97 -1.28 20.67
N HIS A 650 8.98 -1.63 19.86
CA HIS A 650 10.08 -2.52 20.27
C HIS A 650 11.15 -1.74 21.07
N THR A 651 11.88 -2.42 21.97
CA THR A 651 12.73 -1.80 22.98
C THR A 651 14.06 -1.22 22.46
N LEU A 652 14.75 -1.87 21.51
CA LEU A 652 16.06 -1.42 21.01
C LEU A 652 15.97 -0.65 19.69
N TYR A 653 15.19 -1.16 18.75
CA TYR A 653 14.96 -0.54 17.44
C TYR A 653 13.72 -1.10 16.77
N GLN A 654 13.08 -0.28 15.92
CA GLN A 654 11.97 -0.68 15.08
C GLN A 654 12.46 -1.25 13.73
N TYR A 655 13.44 -0.61 13.10
CA TYR A 655 14.15 -1.11 11.92
C TYR A 655 15.67 -1.02 12.09
N GLN A 656 16.39 -2.10 11.78
CA GLN A 656 17.84 -2.10 11.65
C GLN A 656 18.31 -2.81 10.38
N LEU A 657 19.12 -2.11 9.58
CA LEU A 657 19.75 -2.61 8.36
C LEU A 657 21.26 -2.68 8.59
N ALA A 658 21.84 -3.88 8.60
CA ALA A 658 23.23 -4.08 9.01
C ALA A 658 24.04 -4.93 8.02
N ASN A 659 25.09 -4.34 7.43
CA ASN A 659 25.95 -5.01 6.44
C ASN A 659 25.19 -5.52 5.20
N THR A 660 24.09 -4.85 4.84
CA THR A 660 23.14 -5.25 3.79
C THR A 660 23.11 -4.27 2.62
N LYS A 661 22.32 -4.56 1.57
CA LYS A 661 22.29 -3.76 0.34
C LYS A 661 21.03 -3.90 -0.51
N ASN A 662 20.85 -2.96 -1.43
CA ASN A 662 19.78 -2.94 -2.43
C ASN A 662 18.40 -3.08 -1.77
N ILE A 663 17.93 -2.02 -1.09
CA ILE A 663 16.62 -2.04 -0.44
C ILE A 663 15.80 -0.82 -0.86
N PHE A 664 14.61 -1.09 -1.41
CA PHE A 664 13.54 -0.09 -1.55
C PHE A 664 12.66 -0.13 -0.30
N LEU A 665 12.36 1.03 0.26
CA LEU A 665 11.39 1.19 1.34
C LEU A 665 10.45 2.34 1.01
N GLY A 666 9.15 2.20 1.26
CA GLY A 666 8.22 3.32 1.15
C GLY A 666 6.74 2.94 1.15
N PHE A 667 5.86 3.65 1.86
CA PHE A 667 6.18 4.45 3.05
C PHE A 667 6.65 3.50 4.18
N VAL A 668 7.51 3.97 5.09
CA VAL A 668 7.85 3.23 6.32
C VAL A 668 7.57 4.05 7.57
N GLN A 669 6.91 3.43 8.54
CA GLN A 669 6.41 4.13 9.73
C GLN A 669 6.82 3.41 11.03
N THR A 670 7.06 4.17 12.08
CA THR A 670 7.51 3.65 13.38
C THR A 670 7.05 4.49 14.56
N GLU A 671 6.84 3.83 15.70
CA GLU A 671 6.69 4.48 17.01
C GLU A 671 7.64 3.91 18.07
N THR A 672 8.18 4.80 18.91
CA THR A 672 8.92 4.45 20.14
C THR A 672 7.95 3.94 21.22
N PRO A 673 8.27 2.89 22.01
CA PRO A 673 7.36 2.38 23.02
C PRO A 673 7.10 3.38 24.15
N TYR A 674 5.82 3.62 24.47
CA TYR A 674 5.41 4.75 25.31
C TYR A 674 5.96 4.74 26.75
N TYR A 675 6.41 3.58 27.24
CA TYR A 675 7.05 3.48 28.55
C TYR A 675 8.46 4.11 28.59
N GLN A 676 9.17 4.20 27.47
CA GLN A 676 10.53 4.76 27.44
C GLN A 676 10.53 6.25 27.83
N PRO A 677 11.54 6.73 28.60
CA PRO A 677 12.77 6.07 29.03
C PRO A 677 12.67 5.24 30.34
N ASN A 678 11.51 4.68 30.69
CA ASN A 678 11.30 3.90 31.93
C ASN A 678 10.67 2.49 31.68
N PRO A 679 11.47 1.41 31.61
CA PRO A 679 12.92 1.38 31.63
C PRO A 679 13.54 1.92 30.32
N PRO A 680 14.80 2.41 30.37
CA PRO A 680 15.53 2.81 29.17
C PRO A 680 16.03 1.57 28.41
N ALA A 681 16.21 1.71 27.10
CA ALA A 681 16.85 0.71 26.26
C ALA A 681 18.28 0.39 26.75
N PRO A 682 18.74 -0.86 26.67
CA PRO A 682 18.07 -2.02 26.08
C PRO A 682 17.14 -2.78 27.04
N ALA A 683 16.98 -2.36 28.31
CA ALA A 683 16.31 -3.15 29.33
C ALA A 683 14.80 -3.36 29.01
N PRO A 684 14.24 -4.57 29.22
CA PRO A 684 14.81 -5.73 29.94
C PRO A 684 15.83 -6.60 29.19
N PHE A 685 16.11 -6.32 27.93
CA PHE A 685 16.98 -7.14 27.09
C PHE A 685 18.46 -6.81 27.30
N LYS A 686 19.32 -7.67 26.75
CA LYS A 686 20.78 -7.48 26.68
C LYS A 686 21.17 -7.11 25.26
N VAL A 687 22.25 -6.34 25.11
CA VAL A 687 22.91 -6.09 23.82
C VAL A 687 23.50 -7.41 23.30
N VAL A 688 23.11 -7.82 22.10
CA VAL A 688 23.64 -9.00 21.39
C VAL A 688 24.47 -8.51 20.21
N ALA A 689 25.80 -8.43 20.41
CA ALA A 689 26.72 -7.86 19.44
C ALA A 689 26.68 -8.54 18.05
N SER A 690 26.36 -9.84 17.98
CA SER A 690 26.22 -10.57 16.71
C SER A 690 24.98 -10.16 15.89
N LEU A 691 24.01 -9.47 16.49
CA LEU A 691 22.86 -8.86 15.79
C LEU A 691 23.11 -7.38 15.47
N ASN A 692 24.32 -6.87 15.72
CA ASN A 692 24.70 -5.46 15.63
C ASN A 692 23.85 -4.54 16.52
N ASP A 693 23.31 -5.04 17.63
CA ASP A 693 22.42 -4.28 18.54
C ASP A 693 23.05 -2.94 19.01
N PRO A 694 22.23 -1.89 19.20
CA PRO A 694 22.69 -0.61 19.74
C PRO A 694 23.13 -0.74 21.21
N ASP A 695 24.35 -0.28 21.50
CA ASP A 695 24.84 -0.12 22.88
C ASP A 695 24.59 1.31 23.39
N PHE A 696 23.41 1.50 23.98
CA PHE A 696 23.00 2.76 24.60
C PHE A 696 23.86 3.16 25.81
N ALA A 697 24.51 2.21 26.50
CA ALA A 697 25.39 2.55 27.61
C ALA A 697 26.66 3.29 27.12
N THR A 698 27.09 3.00 25.89
CA THR A 698 28.17 3.74 25.20
C THR A 698 27.64 4.99 24.46
N SER A 699 26.59 4.87 23.64
CA SER A 699 26.14 5.98 22.77
C SER A 699 25.42 7.12 23.51
N CYS A 700 24.91 6.84 24.72
CA CYS A 700 24.25 7.81 25.61
C CYS A 700 25.05 8.13 26.88
N ALA A 701 26.33 7.75 26.95
CA ALA A 701 27.20 8.08 28.08
C ALA A 701 27.25 9.60 28.33
N GLY A 702 26.68 10.05 29.45
CA GLY A 702 26.62 11.47 29.83
C GLY A 702 25.52 12.30 29.15
N LYS A 703 24.61 11.69 28.39
CA LYS A 703 23.40 12.34 27.85
C LYS A 703 22.20 12.19 28.81
N SER A 704 21.05 12.76 28.44
CA SER A 704 19.78 12.59 29.16
C SER A 704 19.24 11.16 29.07
N ALA A 705 18.30 10.80 29.96
CA ALA A 705 17.73 9.46 30.01
C ALA A 705 17.04 9.07 28.70
N ASN A 706 16.32 10.00 28.08
CA ASN A 706 15.68 9.90 26.77
C ASN A 706 16.65 10.01 25.58
N CYS A 707 17.93 9.68 25.78
CA CYS A 707 18.78 9.22 24.69
C CYS A 707 18.69 7.71 24.52
N ALA A 708 18.45 6.98 25.62
CA ALA A 708 18.36 5.53 25.64
C ALA A 708 16.93 5.05 25.30
N ASP A 709 16.40 5.56 24.19
CA ASP A 709 15.10 5.19 23.63
C ASP A 709 15.32 4.44 22.30
N ALA A 710 14.32 3.69 21.86
CA ALA A 710 14.44 2.84 20.68
C ALA A 710 14.72 3.65 19.40
N TRP A 711 15.65 3.18 18.57
CA TRP A 711 15.84 3.77 17.24
C TRP A 711 14.64 3.43 16.36
N ALA A 712 14.04 4.44 15.71
CA ALA A 712 13.10 4.17 14.63
C ALA A 712 13.80 3.41 13.50
N PHE A 713 14.97 3.93 13.09
CA PHE A 713 15.70 3.40 11.95
C PHE A 713 17.21 3.51 12.18
N ARG A 714 17.95 2.43 11.89
CA ARG A 714 19.42 2.38 12.02
C ARG A 714 20.05 1.67 10.83
N ILE A 715 20.95 2.35 10.13
CA ILE A 715 21.66 1.81 8.95
C ILE A 715 23.15 1.71 9.28
N ILE A 716 23.71 0.50 9.17
CA ILE A 716 25.08 0.17 9.58
C ILE A 716 25.79 -0.51 8.42
N ASN A 717 26.96 -0.02 8.00
CA ASN A 717 27.84 -0.67 6.99
C ASN A 717 27.12 -1.14 5.68
N SER A 718 26.06 -0.43 5.28
CA SER A 718 25.14 -0.85 4.21
C SER A 718 25.19 0.11 3.02
N GLN A 719 24.76 -0.36 1.84
CA GLN A 719 24.78 0.43 0.60
C GLN A 719 23.45 0.34 -0.16
N ASP A 720 23.15 1.35 -0.98
CA ASP A 720 22.00 1.34 -1.90
C ASP A 720 20.66 1.12 -1.16
N ILE A 721 20.42 1.92 -0.12
CA ILE A 721 19.21 1.90 0.72
C ILE A 721 18.43 3.18 0.41
N LEU A 722 17.23 3.01 -0.15
CA LEU A 722 16.46 4.09 -0.78
C LEU A 722 15.06 4.15 -0.16
N LEU A 723 14.82 5.18 0.65
CA LEU A 723 13.55 5.40 1.38
C LEU A 723 12.71 6.46 0.64
N TYR A 724 11.47 6.12 0.34
CA TYR A 724 10.48 6.95 -0.36
C TYR A 724 9.28 7.19 0.55
N GLY A 725 9.39 8.19 1.42
CA GLY A 725 8.47 8.41 2.53
C GLY A 725 8.87 7.62 3.77
N ALA A 726 9.18 8.34 4.85
CA ALA A 726 9.42 7.79 6.17
C ALA A 726 8.72 8.64 7.24
N GLY A 727 8.22 8.00 8.31
CA GLY A 727 7.51 8.64 9.40
C GLY A 727 7.89 8.02 10.75
N PHE A 728 8.75 8.70 11.49
CA PHE A 728 9.38 8.16 12.69
C PHE A 728 8.97 8.97 13.94
N TYR A 729 8.15 8.40 14.81
CA TYR A 729 7.47 9.16 15.85
C TYR A 729 7.87 8.72 17.27
N SER A 730 8.07 9.69 18.15
CA SER A 730 8.22 9.50 19.59
C SER A 730 7.23 10.41 20.31
N PHE A 731 6.10 9.85 20.74
CA PHE A 731 4.99 10.63 21.28
C PHE A 731 5.06 10.88 22.79
N PHE A 732 5.78 10.06 23.54
CA PHE A 732 5.71 10.00 25.00
C PHE A 732 7.09 9.96 25.65
N ASN A 733 7.14 10.42 26.90
CA ASN A 733 8.22 10.18 27.84
C ASN A 733 7.60 9.55 29.10
N ASN A 734 7.77 8.23 29.29
CA ASN A 734 7.15 7.45 30.38
C ASN A 734 5.64 7.71 30.50
N TYR A 735 4.91 7.44 29.42
CA TYR A 735 3.46 7.69 29.23
C TYR A 735 3.00 9.16 29.31
N VAL A 736 3.91 10.13 29.44
CA VAL A 736 3.57 11.57 29.40
C VAL A 736 3.74 12.11 27.98
N GLY A 737 2.63 12.41 27.31
CA GLY A 737 2.62 12.85 25.90
C GLY A 737 2.94 14.33 25.65
N THR A 738 3.24 15.13 26.67
CA THR A 738 3.44 16.59 26.50
C THR A 738 4.72 16.96 25.75
N CYS A 739 5.68 16.06 25.67
CA CYS A 739 6.97 16.26 24.99
C CYS A 739 6.85 16.24 23.45
N SER A 740 5.77 15.69 22.89
CA SER A 740 5.52 15.67 21.43
C SER A 740 4.60 16.81 20.97
N ALA A 741 4.18 17.68 21.90
CA ALA A 741 3.40 18.87 21.57
C ALA A 741 4.22 19.81 20.66
N PRO A 742 3.60 20.47 19.66
CA PRO A 742 4.28 21.42 18.78
C PRO A 742 5.05 22.50 19.57
N GLY A 743 6.36 22.57 19.34
CA GLY A 743 7.27 23.49 20.03
C GLY A 743 7.88 23.00 21.35
N ALA A 744 7.53 21.79 21.82
CA ALA A 744 8.30 21.07 22.83
C ALA A 744 9.28 20.10 22.16
N LEU A 745 8.74 19.12 21.43
CA LEU A 745 9.41 18.16 20.54
C LEU A 745 10.68 17.50 21.13
N ASP A 746 10.65 17.19 22.44
CA ASP A 746 11.79 16.72 23.24
C ASP A 746 11.58 15.33 23.87
N CYS A 747 10.65 14.51 23.36
CA CYS A 747 10.41 13.17 23.90
C CYS A 747 11.67 12.32 23.88
N GLN A 748 12.38 12.31 22.75
CA GLN A 748 13.56 11.48 22.46
C GLN A 748 14.71 12.33 21.90
N THR A 749 15.96 11.96 22.20
CA THR A 749 17.14 12.74 21.77
C THR A 749 17.42 12.58 20.28
N SER A 750 17.45 11.35 19.77
CA SER A 750 17.81 11.03 18.39
C SER A 750 17.02 9.82 17.90
N ILE A 751 16.51 9.85 16.66
CA ILE A 751 15.54 8.84 16.18
C ILE A 751 16.01 8.01 14.98
N PHE A 752 16.90 8.55 14.13
CA PHE A 752 17.49 7.87 12.97
C PHE A 752 19.03 7.95 13.02
N SER A 753 19.71 6.80 12.90
CA SER A 753 21.18 6.72 12.89
C SER A 753 21.77 6.12 11.61
N LEU A 754 22.85 6.75 11.12
CA LEU A 754 23.67 6.33 9.98
C LEU A 754 25.11 6.03 10.45
N GLU A 755 25.55 4.78 10.42
CA GLU A 755 26.80 4.33 11.04
C GLU A 755 27.73 3.53 10.12
N GLY A 756 29.04 3.74 10.31
CA GLY A 756 30.08 2.99 9.62
C GLY A 756 30.24 3.35 8.14
N THR A 757 30.53 2.34 7.31
CA THR A 757 30.81 2.54 5.87
C THR A 757 29.52 2.52 5.06
N LEU A 758 29.06 3.69 4.60
CA LEU A 758 27.79 3.86 3.88
C LEU A 758 27.98 4.45 2.48
N SER A 759 27.13 4.05 1.53
CA SER A 759 27.06 4.65 0.19
C SER A 759 25.65 4.57 -0.40
N ASN A 760 25.26 5.58 -1.20
CA ASN A 760 23.93 5.66 -1.84
C ASN A 760 22.77 5.44 -0.85
N ILE A 761 22.81 6.16 0.28
CA ILE A 761 21.75 6.16 1.30
C ILE A 761 20.96 7.45 1.13
N ASN A 762 19.75 7.33 0.58
CA ASN A 762 18.94 8.48 0.19
C ASN A 762 17.51 8.34 0.75
N VAL A 763 16.93 9.45 1.19
CA VAL A 763 15.62 9.49 1.85
C VAL A 763 14.83 10.67 1.30
N TYR A 764 13.67 10.38 0.71
CA TYR A 764 12.70 11.39 0.27
C TYR A 764 11.60 11.49 1.31
N THR A 765 11.25 12.71 1.72
CA THR A 765 10.26 13.01 2.77
C THR A 765 10.48 12.17 4.04
N LEU A 766 11.58 12.45 4.76
CA LEU A 766 11.79 11.98 6.13
C LEU A 766 10.96 12.86 7.07
N ASN A 767 10.00 12.27 7.77
CA ASN A 767 9.17 12.92 8.75
C ASN A 767 9.47 12.39 10.15
N THR A 768 9.56 13.27 11.15
CA THR A 768 9.80 12.88 12.55
C THR A 768 8.87 13.60 13.52
N VAL A 769 8.53 12.99 14.66
CA VAL A 769 7.78 13.64 15.76
C VAL A 769 8.53 13.42 17.07
N GLY A 770 8.66 14.48 17.87
CA GLY A 770 9.14 14.40 19.26
C GLY A 770 10.63 14.04 19.42
N SER A 771 11.43 14.20 18.37
CA SER A 771 12.85 13.85 18.38
C SER A 771 13.74 15.05 18.10
N THR A 772 14.69 15.37 18.99
CA THR A 772 15.58 16.54 18.82
C THR A 772 16.45 16.42 17.56
N ASP A 773 17.17 15.31 17.41
CA ASP A 773 17.91 14.96 16.20
C ASP A 773 17.06 14.07 15.27
N MET A 774 16.57 14.64 14.17
CA MET A 774 15.86 13.90 13.13
C MET A 774 16.74 12.85 12.47
N LEU A 775 18.03 13.17 12.30
CA LEU A 775 19.02 12.35 11.62
C LEU A 775 20.40 12.54 12.25
N THR A 776 21.06 11.44 12.58
CA THR A 776 22.44 11.41 13.08
C THR A 776 23.36 10.60 12.17
N SER A 777 24.65 10.93 12.16
CA SER A 777 25.70 10.12 11.55
C SER A 777 26.83 9.87 12.53
N ASN A 778 27.14 8.58 12.76
CA ASN A 778 28.16 8.12 13.70
C ASN A 778 28.05 8.79 15.09
N GLY A 779 26.82 8.98 15.57
CA GLY A 779 26.50 9.59 16.87
C GLY A 779 26.52 11.13 16.93
N ALA A 780 26.78 11.82 15.81
CA ALA A 780 26.68 13.28 15.69
C ALA A 780 25.42 13.70 14.91
N SER A 781 24.75 14.78 15.33
CA SER A 781 23.59 15.32 14.61
C SER A 781 23.95 15.80 13.20
N LEU A 782 23.12 15.44 12.21
CA LEU A 782 23.14 15.99 10.86
C LEU A 782 21.99 16.98 10.61
N ALA A 783 20.84 16.78 11.27
CA ALA A 783 19.67 17.61 11.14
C ALA A 783 18.85 17.64 12.43
N SER A 784 18.55 18.85 12.91
CA SER A 784 17.67 19.11 14.05
C SER A 784 16.22 19.29 13.60
N PHE A 785 15.27 18.96 14.47
CA PHE A 785 13.85 19.28 14.29
C PHE A 785 13.63 20.79 14.06
N SER A 786 14.38 21.62 14.80
CA SER A 786 14.25 23.09 14.80
C SER A 786 14.54 23.75 13.46
N ASP A 787 15.28 23.06 12.58
CA ASP A 787 15.59 23.51 11.21
C ASP A 787 14.47 23.17 10.22
N ASN A 788 13.53 22.28 10.59
CA ASN A 788 12.71 21.51 9.65
C ASN A 788 11.21 21.44 10.01
N VAL A 789 10.75 22.28 10.95
CA VAL A 789 9.38 22.31 11.48
C VAL A 789 8.31 22.34 10.37
N ASN A 790 7.40 21.36 10.41
CA ASN A 790 6.27 21.18 9.51
C ASN A 790 4.93 21.33 10.30
N VAL A 791 3.80 20.84 9.77
CA VAL A 791 2.43 21.09 10.26
C VAL A 791 2.15 20.53 11.66
N PHE A 792 2.87 19.48 12.06
CA PHE A 792 2.83 18.88 13.40
C PHE A 792 4.13 18.11 13.67
N GLN A 793 4.52 17.29 12.71
CA GLN A 793 5.83 16.68 12.57
C GLN A 793 6.87 17.69 12.07
N ASP A 794 8.13 17.27 12.01
CA ASP A 794 9.23 17.94 11.32
C ASP A 794 9.59 17.15 10.04
N THR A 795 10.03 17.83 8.97
CA THR A 795 10.24 17.19 7.65
C THR A 795 11.52 17.61 6.95
N ILE A 796 12.34 16.64 6.56
CA ILE A 796 13.38 16.81 5.53
C ILE A 796 12.82 16.28 4.21
N ALA A 797 12.64 17.16 3.23
CA ALA A 797 12.12 16.77 1.91
C ALA A 797 13.11 15.86 1.17
N LEU A 798 14.41 16.16 1.22
CA LEU A 798 15.44 15.43 0.48
C LEU A 798 16.73 15.27 1.29
N PHE A 799 17.04 14.04 1.73
CA PHE A 799 18.38 13.67 2.16
C PHE A 799 19.06 12.79 1.10
N GLN A 800 20.31 13.13 0.74
CA GLN A 800 21.17 12.27 -0.06
C GLN A 800 22.57 12.23 0.56
N LEU A 801 23.04 11.05 0.95
CA LEU A 801 24.42 10.86 1.38
C LEU A 801 25.37 11.19 0.22
N ALA A 802 26.44 11.95 0.49
CA ALA A 802 27.39 12.36 -0.53
C ALA A 802 27.94 11.16 -1.32
N ALA A 803 27.65 11.11 -2.61
CA ALA A 803 28.18 10.09 -3.48
C ALA A 803 29.72 10.17 -3.54
N GLN A 804 30.39 9.01 -3.43
CA GLN A 804 31.63 8.86 -4.20
C GLN A 804 31.25 8.96 -5.68
N SER A 805 31.79 9.96 -6.37
CA SER A 805 31.17 10.57 -7.55
C SER A 805 31.05 9.62 -8.75
N GLY A 806 29.83 9.14 -9.01
CA GLY A 806 29.46 8.44 -10.24
C GLY A 806 29.26 9.40 -11.43
N GLY A 807 30.37 9.92 -11.97
CA GLY A 807 30.39 10.68 -13.22
C GLY A 807 29.99 12.17 -13.11
N THR A 808 30.73 13.03 -13.81
CA THR A 808 30.40 14.45 -13.95
C THR A 808 29.19 14.64 -14.88
N PRO A 809 28.21 15.51 -14.56
CA PRO A 809 27.18 15.89 -15.51
C PRO A 809 27.79 16.52 -16.78
N PRO A 810 27.27 16.23 -17.99
CA PRO A 810 27.74 16.87 -19.21
C PRO A 810 27.33 18.36 -19.21
N THR A 811 28.28 19.25 -18.93
CA THR A 811 28.08 20.69 -18.97
C THR A 811 27.88 21.18 -20.40
N SER A 812 26.85 22.01 -20.62
CA SER A 812 26.54 22.59 -21.92
C SER A 812 27.63 23.58 -22.35
N THR A 813 28.51 23.16 -23.25
CA THR A 813 29.51 24.04 -23.89
C THR A 813 29.34 24.00 -25.40
N ALA A 814 28.99 25.15 -25.99
CA ALA A 814 28.87 25.30 -27.43
C ALA A 814 30.24 25.62 -28.05
N VAL A 815 30.74 24.72 -28.91
CA VAL A 815 32.01 24.84 -29.65
C VAL A 815 31.89 24.16 -31.03
N PRO A 816 32.74 24.47 -32.03
CA PRO A 816 32.21 24.77 -33.36
C PRO A 816 32.41 23.68 -34.43
N THR A 817 31.83 23.93 -35.60
CA THR A 817 31.93 23.12 -36.81
C THR A 817 33.34 23.11 -37.43
N THR A 818 34.09 22.02 -37.21
CA THR A 818 35.05 21.48 -38.20
C THR A 818 35.16 19.96 -38.03
N MET A 819 34.78 19.20 -39.05
CA MET A 819 34.98 17.74 -39.06
C MET A 819 36.42 17.38 -39.45
N SER A 820 36.96 16.34 -38.81
CA SER A 820 37.97 15.46 -39.42
C SER A 820 37.70 14.03 -38.95
N THR A 821 37.99 13.05 -39.81
CA THR A 821 37.31 11.75 -39.76
C THR A 821 38.04 10.68 -38.94
N MET A 822 37.31 10.05 -38.01
CA MET A 822 37.52 8.64 -37.67
C MET A 822 36.20 7.89 -37.85
N THR A 823 36.27 6.73 -38.50
CA THR A 823 35.10 5.96 -38.96
C THR A 823 34.59 5.03 -37.87
N THR A 824 33.40 5.33 -37.33
CA THR A 824 32.54 4.33 -36.68
C THR A 824 31.40 3.97 -37.63
N SER A 825 31.10 2.68 -37.75
CA SER A 825 30.08 2.18 -38.68
C SER A 825 28.68 2.38 -38.12
N THR A 826 27.91 3.27 -38.74
CA THR A 826 26.45 3.31 -38.62
C THR A 826 25.85 1.96 -39.01
N PRO A 827 24.80 1.45 -38.34
CA PRO A 827 24.01 0.37 -38.90
C PRO A 827 23.34 0.88 -40.19
N THR A 828 23.82 0.41 -41.34
CA THR A 828 23.27 0.75 -42.65
C THR A 828 21.82 0.28 -42.73
N SER A 829 20.95 1.04 -43.41
CA SER A 829 19.64 0.57 -43.83
C SER A 829 19.79 -0.49 -44.94
N THR A 830 20.16 -1.71 -44.57
CA THR A 830 20.07 -2.86 -45.47
C THR A 830 18.61 -3.10 -45.81
N ALA A 831 18.29 -3.14 -47.11
CA ALA A 831 17.02 -3.71 -47.56
C ALA A 831 16.91 -5.15 -47.03
N GLY A 832 15.72 -5.53 -46.56
CA GLY A 832 15.48 -6.90 -46.14
C GLY A 832 15.64 -7.84 -47.34
N PRO A 833 16.19 -9.04 -47.12
CA PRO A 833 16.49 -9.99 -48.20
C PRO A 833 15.21 -10.33 -48.97
N GLY A 834 15.27 -10.21 -50.30
CA GLY A 834 14.10 -10.29 -51.19
C GLY A 834 13.44 -8.95 -51.55
N GLY A 835 13.90 -7.81 -51.00
CA GLY A 835 13.40 -6.47 -51.35
C GLY A 835 12.49 -5.83 -50.29
N TRP A 836 12.44 -6.40 -49.09
CA TRP A 836 11.63 -5.91 -47.98
C TRP A 836 12.15 -4.59 -47.40
N LYS A 837 11.24 -3.78 -46.84
CA LYS A 837 11.57 -2.54 -46.13
C LYS A 837 11.18 -2.66 -44.66
N LEU A 838 12.14 -2.46 -43.75
CA LEU A 838 11.85 -2.36 -42.33
C LEU A 838 10.95 -1.15 -42.05
N LEU A 839 9.80 -1.39 -41.42
CA LEU A 839 8.82 -0.34 -41.06
C LEU A 839 8.94 0.12 -39.59
N GLY A 840 9.61 -0.67 -38.74
CA GLY A 840 9.79 -0.41 -37.30
C GLY A 840 9.22 -1.55 -36.44
N CYS A 841 9.20 -1.35 -35.13
CA CYS A 841 8.50 -2.23 -34.20
C CYS A 841 7.07 -1.74 -33.99
N TYR A 842 6.11 -2.66 -33.96
CA TYR A 842 4.68 -2.39 -33.75
C TYR A 842 4.19 -3.09 -32.49
N THR A 843 3.15 -2.55 -31.85
CA THR A 843 2.53 -3.17 -30.68
C THR A 843 1.52 -4.22 -31.12
N ASP A 844 1.72 -5.46 -30.71
CA ASP A 844 0.78 -6.56 -30.94
C ASP A 844 -0.24 -6.71 -29.78
N ASN A 845 -1.32 -7.45 -30.03
CA ASN A 845 -2.37 -7.72 -29.06
C ASN A 845 -2.81 -9.19 -29.11
N VAL A 846 -2.61 -9.94 -28.03
CA VAL A 846 -2.97 -11.37 -27.94
C VAL A 846 -4.47 -11.63 -28.18
N SER A 847 -5.35 -10.64 -27.93
CA SER A 847 -6.80 -10.73 -28.16
C SER A 847 -7.23 -10.43 -29.61
N GLY A 848 -6.30 -9.98 -30.46
CA GLY A 848 -6.55 -9.55 -31.83
C GLY A 848 -5.23 -9.15 -32.46
N ARG A 849 -4.41 -10.18 -32.78
CA ARG A 849 -3.03 -10.00 -33.25
C ARG A 849 -3.03 -9.06 -34.46
N ALA A 850 -2.08 -8.13 -34.51
CA ALA A 850 -1.90 -7.22 -35.64
C ALA A 850 -1.62 -8.00 -36.93
N LEU A 851 -0.94 -9.15 -36.80
CA LEU A 851 -0.53 -10.07 -37.84
C LEU A 851 -1.08 -11.47 -37.48
N PRO A 852 -2.33 -11.81 -37.84
CA PRO A 852 -3.13 -12.85 -37.16
C PRO A 852 -2.91 -14.29 -37.63
N LEU A 853 -2.04 -14.50 -38.60
CA LEU A 853 -1.74 -15.80 -39.21
C LEU A 853 -0.22 -16.03 -39.17
N GLY A 854 0.20 -17.29 -39.01
CA GLY A 854 1.59 -17.64 -38.72
C GLY A 854 2.17 -18.69 -39.68
N ILE A 855 3.39 -18.46 -40.16
CA ILE A 855 4.05 -19.28 -41.18
C ILE A 855 5.11 -20.20 -40.53
N PRO A 856 5.06 -21.52 -40.75
CA PRO A 856 6.07 -22.45 -40.24
C PRO A 856 7.40 -22.33 -41.01
N VAL A 857 8.41 -21.72 -40.40
CA VAL A 857 9.74 -21.58 -40.99
C VAL A 857 10.49 -22.94 -41.01
N PRO A 858 11.12 -23.36 -42.12
CA PRO A 858 11.88 -24.61 -42.20
C PRO A 858 13.00 -24.69 -41.15
N GLY A 859 12.97 -25.76 -40.34
CA GLY A 859 13.84 -25.94 -39.17
C GLY A 859 13.17 -25.58 -37.83
N GLY A 860 11.98 -24.97 -37.85
CA GLY A 860 11.22 -24.58 -36.67
C GLY A 860 11.76 -23.33 -35.99
N SER A 861 11.21 -22.99 -34.82
CA SER A 861 11.56 -21.77 -34.06
C SER A 861 13.06 -21.66 -33.73
N GLY A 862 13.75 -22.79 -33.50
CA GLY A 862 15.19 -22.84 -33.27
C GLY A 862 16.06 -22.44 -34.49
N ALA A 863 15.47 -22.31 -35.68
CA ALA A 863 16.12 -21.83 -36.91
C ALA A 863 15.62 -20.43 -37.34
N MET A 864 14.78 -19.79 -36.52
CA MET A 864 14.12 -18.53 -36.87
C MET A 864 15.10 -17.37 -37.00
N THR A 865 15.00 -16.64 -38.10
CA THR A 865 15.74 -15.39 -38.35
C THR A 865 14.85 -14.42 -39.12
N VAL A 866 15.20 -13.13 -39.11
CA VAL A 866 14.49 -12.11 -39.92
C VAL A 866 14.48 -12.51 -41.40
N GLU A 867 15.62 -12.97 -41.92
CA GLU A 867 15.77 -13.42 -43.31
C GLU A 867 14.91 -14.66 -43.63
N ALA A 868 14.87 -15.65 -42.74
CA ALA A 868 14.03 -16.83 -42.92
C ALA A 868 12.53 -16.49 -42.85
N CYS A 869 12.12 -15.58 -41.98
CA CYS A 869 10.74 -15.12 -41.87
C CYS A 869 10.31 -14.31 -43.10
N THR A 870 11.08 -13.30 -43.53
CA THR A 870 10.75 -12.52 -44.73
C THR A 870 10.81 -13.35 -46.02
N THR A 871 11.67 -14.37 -46.07
CA THR A 871 11.70 -15.34 -47.19
C THR A 871 10.46 -16.24 -47.20
N GLY A 872 10.00 -16.72 -46.04
CA GLY A 872 8.76 -17.47 -45.91
C GLY A 872 7.54 -16.67 -46.33
N CYS A 873 7.39 -15.45 -45.79
CA CYS A 873 6.30 -14.54 -46.14
C CYS A 873 6.29 -14.21 -47.64
N HIS A 874 7.44 -13.95 -48.26
CA HIS A 874 7.54 -13.72 -49.70
C HIS A 874 7.24 -14.98 -50.52
N GLY A 875 7.59 -16.18 -50.03
CA GLY A 875 7.35 -17.45 -50.72
C GLY A 875 5.86 -17.73 -50.93
N GLU A 876 5.04 -17.42 -49.94
CA GLU A 876 3.58 -17.56 -49.97
C GLU A 876 2.87 -16.30 -50.53
N GLY A 877 3.60 -15.22 -50.82
CA GLY A 877 3.11 -14.04 -51.53
C GLY A 877 2.63 -12.86 -50.67
N TYR A 878 2.96 -12.84 -49.38
CA TYR A 878 2.57 -11.78 -48.45
C TYR A 878 3.38 -10.48 -48.62
N VAL A 879 2.80 -9.37 -48.16
CA VAL A 879 3.36 -8.01 -48.26
C VAL A 879 3.74 -7.38 -46.92
N LEU A 880 3.46 -8.08 -45.82
CA LEU A 880 3.93 -7.79 -44.46
C LEU A 880 4.61 -9.06 -43.90
N ALA A 881 5.41 -8.87 -42.85
CA ALA A 881 6.12 -9.92 -42.13
C ALA A 881 6.57 -9.37 -40.76
N GLY A 882 6.15 -10.01 -39.68
CA GLY A 882 6.58 -9.73 -38.31
C GLY A 882 7.29 -10.93 -37.66
N LEU A 883 8.26 -10.64 -36.79
CA LEU A 883 8.99 -11.63 -36.01
C LEU A 883 8.78 -11.36 -34.52
N GLU A 884 8.15 -12.30 -33.81
CA GLU A 884 7.92 -12.21 -32.36
C GLU A 884 8.64 -13.33 -31.59
N TYR A 885 9.09 -13.01 -30.37
CA TYR A 885 9.81 -13.87 -29.43
C TYR A 885 10.97 -14.72 -30.00
N ALA A 886 11.53 -14.30 -31.16
CA ALA A 886 12.49 -15.07 -31.95
C ALA A 886 12.01 -16.51 -32.30
N GLY A 887 10.69 -16.71 -32.41
CA GLY A 887 10.10 -18.03 -32.65
C GLY A 887 8.78 -18.04 -33.42
N GLU A 888 8.05 -16.92 -33.46
CA GLU A 888 6.82 -16.74 -34.26
C GLU A 888 7.10 -15.83 -35.45
N CYS A 889 6.70 -16.27 -36.66
CA CYS A 889 6.72 -15.46 -37.88
C CYS A 889 5.27 -15.27 -38.33
N CYS A 890 4.82 -14.01 -38.33
CA CYS A 890 3.40 -13.63 -38.47
C CYS A 890 3.20 -12.69 -39.66
N GLU A 891 2.04 -12.77 -40.32
CA GLU A 891 1.68 -12.05 -41.57
C GLU A 891 1.56 -10.52 -41.44
#